data_AF-A0A9P7JDX1-F1
#
_entry.id   AF-A0A9P7JDX1-F1
#
_cell.length_a   1.000
_cell.length_b   1.000
_cell.length_c   1.000
_cell.angle_alpha   90.00
_cell.angle_beta   90.00
_cell.angle_gamma   90.00
#
_symmetry.space_group_name_H-M   'P 1'
#
loop_
_entity.id
_entity.type
_entity.pdbx_description
1 polymer ?
#
loop_
_entity_poly.entity_id
_entity_poly.type
_entity_poly.pdbx_seq_one_letter_code
_entity_poly.pdbx_strand_id
1 'polypeptide(L)'
;MSHQRVMIEDAWEKLSRVSVKGAEYDSRERQPHPRRLEGSWIDLTNCIHALLGHREKSQLIWLHGAAGVGKSAVAFNIAERMRIKERTDIEKRLAGSFVFSRKHTKRSTTGYFFATLAYQLASISSYSGFKELATGSILENPALLDPDKSLRDQMEALFLRPLRRLRYRLGNCPPLVFVVDALHECTSKAELADLITLLTEVLREPQLPVMHILLTSNSQTHIREAFQNAEARPLLSEIRASTSGDILAMDVASLDSRVTGNLPHILAINTEPRNACITGDLLIAEELLMQEIRGSGVNNYQSYANRSFVMARKNDWDHALQDALESVSLHPSLTGYISKGIALCGKNNLQDAIRAFDLASCSRKAVALFNGNQHEDAMLRVQELGAICPKTDTLACRVVEAYLCVLLGTNALDGGRHSEAADHFTAAVKASAFTSQMDIYSKYQDFVVLFGWDLESLWKNANQRKCDALLRAGRLGEAVESHRYMMEISDEAMKASCLEWSTGKSSLISPGLSSSRACKLAFMRKCNALYAANGVVELATSGDAAFAEKDYDRAIELYSAAIELDSATDTIFANRSKARLLKCYGRMHFSMRKRHGQVIELNPSAYLGYQLKHEALHGAQCYDEAVEAFQIMLLKLDEAPDPQIQKLYQHCISPFEAENAIRQVLHAHLDNAPLRLINTSDGWLCDREAQTHAFKTSAEYKELLASIIKNAEVQLEHIQDVVAKYFRWVMLSHRWGEKEPLLHDIQDKVVYELDPVDSTTKLQSFCEITRDAGFYGRGWTRAASTRKQCRAPKIGQLHVCLVSQLSTHNRLSIGRSYFIQSCTLARSAWNKRGWTVQEFLAPKVILFYRQDWTLYGDYHSTNHKESTAIMQELGDATGIDLRSLVAFRPGTRSPREKLQWASTRITTLQEDIAYSLFGIFGVHLPVMYGENKRNALGRLLQEIVAHSGDVSVLDWVGKSSEFNSCLPAEITSYQAPPWSPSLSEDDIQTSVSSLQDAVVVEMALGLYRELGSLRAARFAHRRLHLPCIAFLVTGVTEKPGQNQGASFTYQVNAQGLHDLSITTEDRLTQFWPGRPALQTFYLVRPWNRDLLELPDFTKLPGHAEPPPSLDISQSMEEYCTSPGSPSDDIVPVPLGGKGTLDSESHSRALRLFVRLGRPFSALLLAQQRGGEYKRVASDRVIVAQVKDIASIRDVIDVRTLEIL
;
A
#
# COMPACT_ATOMS: atom_id res chain seq x y z
N MET A 1 15.51 -31.24 33.85
CA MET A 1 14.87 -30.31 32.87
C MET A 1 15.86 -29.60 31.94
N SER A 2 17.14 -29.44 32.30
CA SER A 2 18.15 -28.76 31.44
C SER A 2 18.53 -29.55 30.18
N HIS A 3 18.77 -30.87 30.30
CA HIS A 3 19.27 -31.68 29.17
C HIS A 3 18.25 -31.85 28.03
N GLN A 4 16.96 -31.96 28.35
CA GLN A 4 15.89 -32.13 27.35
C GLN A 4 15.63 -30.84 26.56
N ARG A 5 15.77 -29.66 27.20
CA ARG A 5 15.71 -28.37 26.50
C ARG A 5 16.86 -28.21 25.52
N VAL A 6 18.08 -28.59 25.91
CA VAL A 6 19.27 -28.55 25.04
C VAL A 6 19.10 -29.44 23.80
N MET A 7 18.54 -30.64 23.95
CA MET A 7 18.30 -31.55 22.80
C MET A 7 17.21 -31.01 21.85
N ILE A 8 16.15 -30.38 22.39
CA ILE A 8 15.10 -29.74 21.60
C ILE A 8 15.67 -28.53 20.83
N GLU A 9 16.54 -27.74 21.45
CA GLU A 9 17.21 -26.61 20.81
C GLU A 9 18.18 -27.05 19.70
N ASP A 10 18.93 -28.13 19.88
CA ASP A 10 19.81 -28.70 18.84
C ASP A 10 19.00 -29.24 17.64
N ALA A 11 17.91 -29.97 17.89
CA ALA A 11 17.02 -30.44 16.82
C ALA A 11 16.32 -29.28 16.09
N TRP A 12 15.97 -28.22 16.81
CA TRP A 12 15.42 -26.99 16.24
C TRP A 12 16.43 -26.29 15.33
N GLU A 13 17.68 -26.20 15.76
CA GLU A 13 18.75 -25.59 14.97
C GLU A 13 19.00 -26.38 13.68
N LYS A 14 19.00 -27.72 13.75
CA LYS A 14 19.09 -28.61 12.58
C LYS A 14 17.93 -28.39 11.61
N LEU A 15 16.69 -28.31 12.09
CA LEU A 15 15.51 -28.01 11.26
C LEU A 15 15.63 -26.63 10.60
N SER A 16 16.09 -25.61 11.34
CA SER A 16 16.31 -24.26 10.82
C SER A 16 17.35 -24.22 9.69
N ARG A 17 18.42 -25.02 9.78
CA ARG A 17 19.46 -25.10 8.74
C ARG A 17 18.97 -25.78 7.45
N VAL A 18 18.05 -26.73 7.56
CA VAL A 18 17.46 -27.43 6.41
C VAL A 18 16.32 -26.64 5.78
N SER A 19 15.56 -25.88 6.58
CA SER A 19 14.50 -25.00 6.09
C SER A 19 14.98 -23.99 5.04
N VAL A 20 14.22 -23.81 3.98
CA VAL A 20 14.58 -22.90 2.88
C VAL A 20 13.98 -21.52 3.11
N LYS A 21 14.71 -20.64 3.79
CA LYS A 21 14.30 -19.26 4.07
C LYS A 21 14.00 -18.44 2.80
N GLY A 22 14.61 -18.80 1.68
CA GLY A 22 14.32 -18.26 0.34
C GLY A 22 12.93 -18.60 -0.21
N ALA A 23 12.25 -19.61 0.36
CA ALA A 23 10.94 -20.08 -0.09
C ALA A 23 9.77 -19.36 0.60
N GLU A 24 10.03 -18.59 1.65
CA GLU A 24 9.03 -17.78 2.35
C GLU A 24 8.51 -16.64 1.47
N TYR A 25 7.22 -16.30 1.62
CA TYR A 25 6.58 -15.30 0.77
C TYR A 25 7.25 -13.92 0.84
N ASP A 26 7.76 -13.54 2.02
CA ASP A 26 8.43 -12.28 2.38
C ASP A 26 9.96 -12.36 2.39
N SER A 27 10.53 -13.42 1.79
CA SER A 27 11.97 -13.58 1.71
C SER A 27 12.66 -12.45 0.96
N ARG A 28 13.81 -11.97 1.47
CA ARG A 28 14.64 -10.95 0.80
C ARG A 28 15.12 -11.38 -0.59
N GLU A 29 15.23 -12.69 -0.83
CA GLU A 29 15.54 -13.25 -2.15
C GLU A 29 14.47 -12.94 -3.21
N ARG A 30 13.29 -12.48 -2.79
CA ARG A 30 12.17 -12.09 -3.64
C ARG A 30 12.01 -10.57 -3.77
N GLN A 31 13.00 -9.76 -3.37
CA GLN A 31 12.93 -8.31 -3.54
C GLN A 31 13.41 -7.87 -4.93
N PRO A 32 12.70 -6.94 -5.60
CA PRO A 32 11.46 -6.29 -5.15
C PRO A 32 10.26 -7.24 -5.16
N HIS A 33 9.43 -7.18 -4.13
CA HIS A 33 8.23 -8.01 -4.03
C HIS A 33 7.26 -7.69 -5.18
N PRO A 34 6.42 -8.65 -5.62
CA PRO A 34 5.42 -8.39 -6.65
C PRO A 34 4.55 -7.18 -6.28
N ARG A 35 4.35 -6.24 -7.23
CA ARG A 35 3.60 -4.99 -6.97
C ARG A 35 2.22 -5.26 -6.37
N ARG A 36 1.80 -4.41 -5.44
CA ARG A 36 0.43 -4.39 -4.88
C ARG A 36 -0.57 -4.16 -6.01
N LEU A 37 -1.66 -4.92 -6.00
CA LEU A 37 -2.61 -4.97 -7.12
C LEU A 37 -3.69 -3.89 -6.96
N GLU A 38 -4.06 -3.21 -8.05
CA GLU A 38 -5.14 -2.21 -8.12
C GLU A 38 -6.25 -2.69 -9.09
N GLY A 39 -7.51 -2.30 -8.86
CA GLY A 39 -8.64 -2.61 -9.75
C GLY A 39 -9.20 -4.04 -9.64
N SER A 40 -9.51 -4.69 -10.77
CA SER A 40 -10.21 -6.00 -10.88
C SER A 40 -9.58 -7.18 -10.12
N TRP A 41 -8.31 -7.05 -9.74
CA TRP A 41 -7.60 -8.02 -8.91
C TRP A 41 -8.04 -8.02 -7.44
N ILE A 42 -8.71 -6.95 -6.99
CA ILE A 42 -9.32 -6.86 -5.67
C ILE A 42 -10.48 -7.86 -5.56
N ASP A 43 -11.31 -7.99 -6.59
CA ASP A 43 -12.45 -8.91 -6.61
C ASP A 43 -12.00 -10.38 -6.58
N LEU A 44 -10.95 -10.71 -7.33
CA LEU A 44 -10.31 -12.03 -7.28
C LEU A 44 -9.76 -12.33 -5.87
N THR A 45 -9.09 -11.36 -5.26
CA THR A 45 -8.53 -11.51 -3.90
C THR A 45 -9.64 -11.69 -2.86
N ASN A 46 -10.77 -10.99 -3.01
CA ASN A 46 -11.94 -11.12 -2.15
C ASN A 46 -12.65 -12.47 -2.32
N CYS A 47 -12.75 -12.98 -3.55
CA CYS A 47 -13.28 -14.31 -3.84
C CYS A 47 -12.44 -15.42 -3.18
N ILE A 48 -11.11 -15.35 -3.33
CA ILE A 48 -10.19 -16.28 -2.66
C ILE A 48 -10.32 -16.15 -1.14
N HIS A 49 -10.48 -14.93 -0.62
CA HIS A 49 -10.69 -14.71 0.82
C HIS A 49 -11.99 -15.34 1.34
N ALA A 50 -13.08 -15.28 0.57
CA ALA A 50 -14.35 -15.92 0.92
C ALA A 50 -14.20 -17.45 0.99
N LEU A 51 -13.49 -18.05 0.02
CA LEU A 51 -13.19 -19.48 0.02
C LEU A 51 -12.34 -19.88 1.24
N LEU A 52 -11.31 -19.09 1.54
CA LEU A 52 -10.52 -19.26 2.75
C LEU A 52 -11.34 -19.05 4.04
N GLY A 53 -12.57 -18.54 4.00
CA GLY A 53 -13.44 -18.34 5.16
C GLY A 53 -14.22 -19.58 5.61
N HIS A 54 -14.32 -20.63 4.78
CA HIS A 54 -15.14 -21.81 5.08
C HIS A 54 -14.60 -22.62 6.28
N ARG A 55 -15.44 -22.83 7.30
CA ARG A 55 -15.05 -23.54 8.54
C ARG A 55 -15.46 -25.00 8.60
N GLU A 56 -16.23 -25.49 7.64
CA GLU A 56 -16.81 -26.84 7.69
C GLU A 56 -15.91 -27.91 7.06
N LYS A 57 -15.12 -27.53 6.04
CA LYS A 57 -14.31 -28.46 5.25
C LYS A 57 -13.00 -27.83 4.82
N SER A 58 -11.94 -28.62 4.84
CA SER A 58 -10.64 -28.27 4.26
C SER A 58 -10.77 -28.14 2.74
N GLN A 59 -10.06 -27.19 2.14
CA GLN A 59 -10.16 -26.91 0.70
C GLN A 59 -8.80 -26.74 0.04
N LEU A 60 -8.72 -27.14 -1.22
CA LEU A 60 -7.57 -26.96 -2.10
C LEU A 60 -7.95 -25.93 -3.17
N ILE A 61 -7.40 -24.72 -3.08
CA ILE A 61 -7.72 -23.63 -4.00
C ILE A 61 -6.61 -23.56 -5.05
N TRP A 62 -6.96 -23.72 -6.32
CA TRP A 62 -5.99 -23.73 -7.41
C TRP A 62 -6.18 -22.54 -8.35
N LEU A 63 -5.26 -21.58 -8.27
CA LEU A 63 -5.20 -20.40 -9.13
C LEU A 63 -4.26 -20.66 -10.31
N HIS A 64 -4.82 -20.79 -11.52
CA HIS A 64 -4.03 -21.07 -12.71
C HIS A 64 -4.31 -20.09 -13.87
N GLY A 65 -3.32 -19.88 -14.73
CA GLY A 65 -3.41 -18.91 -15.83
C GLY A 65 -2.09 -18.77 -16.59
N ALA A 66 -2.07 -17.95 -17.65
CA ALA A 66 -0.87 -17.73 -18.45
C ALA A 66 0.26 -17.03 -17.66
N ALA A 67 1.50 -17.13 -18.14
CA ALA A 67 2.63 -16.40 -17.54
C ALA A 67 2.40 -14.88 -17.66
N GLY A 68 2.84 -14.11 -16.66
CA GLY A 68 2.68 -12.64 -16.63
C GLY A 68 1.32 -12.14 -16.08
N VAL A 69 0.35 -13.02 -15.82
CA VAL A 69 -1.01 -12.67 -15.36
C VAL A 69 -1.08 -12.37 -13.84
N GLY A 70 0.02 -11.98 -13.19
CA GLY A 70 -0.01 -11.53 -11.78
C GLY A 70 -0.30 -12.60 -10.70
N LYS A 71 -0.36 -13.90 -11.01
CA LYS A 71 -0.68 -14.98 -10.03
C LYS A 71 0.19 -14.98 -8.77
N SER A 72 1.51 -14.81 -8.93
CA SER A 72 2.44 -14.74 -7.79
C SER A 72 2.26 -13.45 -6.98
N ALA A 73 1.76 -12.37 -7.59
CA ALA A 73 1.33 -11.18 -6.86
C ALA A 73 0.07 -11.47 -6.04
N VAL A 74 -0.91 -12.20 -6.58
CA VAL A 74 -2.10 -12.63 -5.81
C VAL A 74 -1.70 -13.52 -4.64
N ALA A 75 -0.83 -14.52 -4.86
CA ALA A 75 -0.32 -15.38 -3.77
C ALA A 75 0.42 -14.58 -2.69
N PHE A 76 1.25 -13.62 -3.08
CA PHE A 76 1.94 -12.71 -2.16
C PHE A 76 0.94 -11.88 -1.34
N ASN A 77 -0.03 -11.24 -1.99
CA ASN A 77 -1.04 -10.42 -1.31
C ASN A 77 -1.92 -11.23 -0.34
N ILE A 78 -2.32 -12.46 -0.72
CA ILE A 78 -3.07 -13.34 0.18
C ILE A 78 -2.21 -13.76 1.37
N ALA A 79 -0.95 -14.15 1.15
CA ALA A 79 -0.04 -14.51 2.24
C ALA A 79 0.18 -13.32 3.20
N GLU A 80 0.41 -12.13 2.67
CA GLU A 80 0.57 -10.89 3.43
C GLU A 80 -0.70 -10.57 4.24
N ARG A 81 -1.89 -10.57 3.62
CA ARG A 81 -3.18 -10.34 4.31
C ARG A 81 -3.44 -11.36 5.42
N MET A 82 -3.09 -12.63 5.22
CA MET A 82 -3.28 -13.70 6.21
C MET A 82 -2.21 -13.68 7.33
N ARG A 83 -1.15 -12.86 7.15
CA ARG A 83 -0.09 -12.63 8.14
C ARG A 83 -0.32 -11.39 8.99
N ILE A 84 -0.83 -10.31 8.38
CA ILE A 84 -1.12 -9.02 9.03
C ILE A 84 -2.36 -9.15 9.92
N LYS A 85 -2.31 -8.53 11.10
CA LYS A 85 -3.42 -8.43 12.04
C LYS A 85 -4.20 -7.15 11.69
N GLU A 86 -5.10 -7.19 10.71
CA GLU A 86 -6.04 -6.07 10.54
C GLU A 86 -7.04 -6.05 11.70
N ARG A 87 -7.43 -4.83 12.09
CA ARG A 87 -8.28 -4.37 13.21
C ARG A 87 -9.63 -5.09 13.48
N THR A 88 -9.94 -6.18 12.82
CA THR A 88 -11.21 -6.91 12.95
C THR A 88 -10.93 -8.40 13.13
N ASP A 89 -10.93 -8.94 14.36
CA ASP A 89 -11.04 -10.36 14.80
C ASP A 89 -10.53 -11.54 13.91
N ILE A 90 -9.73 -11.30 12.87
CA ILE A 90 -9.18 -12.33 11.97
C ILE A 90 -7.78 -12.63 12.51
N GLU A 91 -7.68 -13.76 13.20
CA GLU A 91 -6.43 -14.25 13.77
C GLU A 91 -5.34 -14.40 12.70
N LYS A 92 -4.06 -14.50 13.10
CA LYS A 92 -2.95 -14.82 12.18
C LYS A 92 -3.16 -16.22 11.60
N ARG A 93 -3.71 -16.30 10.39
CA ARG A 93 -4.11 -17.57 9.75
C ARG A 93 -3.04 -18.17 8.85
N LEU A 94 -2.05 -17.39 8.41
CA LEU A 94 -0.94 -17.92 7.61
C LEU A 94 -0.08 -18.87 8.46
N ALA A 95 -0.16 -20.15 8.14
CA ALA A 95 0.57 -21.23 8.79
C ALA A 95 1.94 -21.49 8.14
N GLY A 96 2.06 -21.23 6.84
CA GLY A 96 3.34 -21.31 6.13
C GLY A 96 3.21 -21.00 4.63
N SER A 97 4.35 -20.74 4.00
CA SER A 97 4.45 -20.46 2.58
C SER A 97 5.64 -21.15 1.94
N PHE A 98 5.50 -21.58 0.69
CA PHE A 98 6.60 -22.17 -0.08
C PHE A 98 6.52 -21.76 -1.55
N VAL A 99 7.58 -21.12 -2.03
CA VAL A 99 7.68 -20.66 -3.42
C VAL A 99 8.66 -21.55 -4.18
N PHE A 100 8.16 -22.24 -5.21
CA PHE A 100 9.01 -23.02 -6.10
C PHE A 100 9.83 -22.10 -7.01
N SER A 101 11.07 -22.50 -7.29
CA SER A 101 11.91 -21.80 -8.26
C SER A 101 12.84 -22.75 -9.00
N ARG A 102 12.79 -22.74 -10.34
CA ARG A 102 13.70 -23.56 -11.17
C ARG A 102 15.16 -23.14 -11.06
N LYS A 103 15.40 -21.88 -10.70
CA LYS A 103 16.75 -21.29 -10.60
C LYS A 103 17.45 -21.65 -9.29
N HIS A 104 16.75 -22.27 -8.33
CA HIS A 104 17.27 -22.51 -6.99
C HIS A 104 17.25 -23.98 -6.62
N THR A 105 18.41 -24.55 -6.30
CA THR A 105 18.63 -25.99 -6.11
C THR A 105 17.73 -26.66 -5.07
N LYS A 106 17.37 -25.95 -3.99
CA LYS A 106 16.44 -26.45 -2.95
C LYS A 106 14.97 -26.14 -3.19
N ARG A 107 14.63 -25.27 -4.15
CA ARG A 107 13.25 -24.84 -4.45
C ARG A 107 12.75 -25.39 -5.79
N SER A 108 13.59 -26.11 -6.51
CA SER A 108 13.24 -26.83 -7.74
C SER A 108 12.72 -28.25 -7.48
N THR A 109 12.89 -28.78 -6.26
CA THR A 109 12.50 -30.14 -5.85
C THR A 109 11.57 -30.10 -4.62
N THR A 110 10.93 -31.22 -4.31
CA THR A 110 9.94 -31.31 -3.22
C THR A 110 10.54 -31.73 -1.86
N GLY A 111 11.76 -32.26 -1.82
CA GLY A 111 12.37 -32.86 -0.61
C GLY A 111 12.58 -31.91 0.58
N TYR A 112 12.52 -30.59 0.38
CA TYR A 112 12.61 -29.59 1.45
C TYR A 112 11.26 -29.00 1.88
N PHE A 113 10.15 -29.43 1.23
CA PHE A 113 8.84 -28.81 1.37
C PHE A 113 8.28 -28.93 2.80
N PHE A 114 8.12 -30.15 3.30
CA PHE A 114 7.52 -30.38 4.63
C PHE A 114 8.43 -29.92 5.78
N ALA A 115 9.75 -30.07 5.65
CA ALA A 115 10.70 -29.52 6.63
C ALA A 115 10.60 -28.00 6.74
N THR A 116 10.45 -27.30 5.61
CA THR A 116 10.30 -25.84 5.58
C THR A 116 8.97 -25.38 6.17
N LEU A 117 7.85 -26.04 5.83
CA LEU A 117 6.55 -25.73 6.44
C LEU A 117 6.51 -26.04 7.94
N ALA A 118 7.12 -27.14 8.38
CA ALA A 118 7.20 -27.49 9.79
C ALA A 118 8.02 -26.46 10.59
N TYR A 119 9.10 -25.93 10.02
CA TYR A 119 9.87 -24.84 10.64
C TYR A 119 9.04 -23.55 10.77
N GLN A 120 8.28 -23.18 9.73
CA GLN A 120 7.44 -21.98 9.75
C GLN A 120 6.30 -22.12 10.77
N LEU A 121 5.58 -23.24 10.79
CA LEU A 121 4.55 -23.56 11.78
C LEU A 121 5.10 -23.50 13.21
N ALA A 122 6.25 -24.11 13.45
CA ALA A 122 6.91 -24.14 14.76
C ALA A 122 7.42 -22.77 15.23
N SER A 123 7.58 -21.82 14.30
CA SER A 123 8.01 -20.44 14.61
C SER A 123 6.83 -19.53 15.01
N ILE A 124 5.58 -20.00 14.87
CA ILE A 124 4.39 -19.24 15.23
C ILE A 124 4.05 -19.48 16.71
N SER A 125 4.14 -18.43 17.51
CA SER A 125 3.92 -18.47 18.97
C SER A 125 2.51 -18.94 19.37
N SER A 126 1.51 -18.71 18.51
CA SER A 126 0.12 -19.15 18.74
C SER A 126 -0.04 -20.67 18.75
N TYR A 127 0.93 -21.44 18.23
CA TYR A 127 0.89 -22.90 18.17
C TYR A 127 1.86 -23.54 19.18
N SER A 128 1.85 -23.04 20.43
CA SER A 128 2.70 -23.55 21.51
C SER A 128 2.50 -25.06 21.71
N GLY A 129 3.56 -25.85 21.58
CA GLY A 129 3.52 -27.31 21.56
C GLY A 129 3.92 -27.96 20.23
N PHE A 130 3.78 -27.26 19.09
CA PHE A 130 4.15 -27.83 17.78
C PHE A 130 5.66 -28.00 17.66
N LYS A 131 6.42 -27.01 18.13
CA LYS A 131 7.88 -27.02 18.11
C LYS A 131 8.44 -28.23 18.87
N GLU A 132 7.93 -28.53 20.05
CA GLU A 132 8.38 -29.67 20.88
C GLU A 132 8.06 -31.01 20.21
N LEU A 133 6.92 -31.11 19.52
CA LEU A 133 6.49 -32.35 18.84
C LEU A 133 7.25 -32.61 17.54
N ALA A 134 7.49 -31.57 16.74
CA ALA A 134 8.28 -31.66 15.52
C ALA A 134 9.76 -31.95 15.83
N THR A 135 10.35 -31.24 16.79
CA THR A 135 11.73 -31.51 17.23
C THR A 135 11.88 -32.88 17.89
N GLY A 136 10.88 -33.35 18.64
CA GLY A 136 10.84 -34.72 19.16
C GLY A 136 10.89 -35.78 18.05
N SER A 137 10.17 -35.56 16.94
CA SER A 137 10.19 -36.48 15.80
C SER A 137 11.54 -36.50 15.08
N ILE A 138 12.23 -35.36 15.02
CA ILE A 138 13.60 -35.25 14.48
C ILE A 138 14.62 -35.95 15.38
N LEU A 139 14.46 -35.87 16.70
CA LEU A 139 15.31 -36.59 17.65
C LEU A 139 15.14 -38.10 17.55
N GLU A 140 13.90 -38.58 17.33
CA GLU A 140 13.60 -40.00 17.09
C GLU A 140 14.18 -40.49 15.75
N ASN A 141 14.10 -39.67 14.69
CA ASN A 141 14.60 -40.02 13.36
C ASN A 141 15.24 -38.81 12.65
N PRO A 142 16.56 -38.61 12.80
CA PRO A 142 17.27 -37.51 12.15
C PRO A 142 17.24 -37.54 10.62
N ALA A 143 17.01 -38.71 10.00
CA ALA A 143 16.92 -38.86 8.54
C ALA A 143 15.69 -38.15 7.95
N LEU A 144 14.74 -37.68 8.77
CA LEU A 144 13.62 -36.85 8.32
C LEU A 144 14.06 -35.48 7.75
N LEU A 145 15.29 -35.05 8.05
CA LEU A 145 15.87 -33.80 7.53
C LEU A 145 16.66 -34.00 6.23
N ASP A 146 16.79 -35.24 5.76
CA ASP A 146 17.43 -35.58 4.50
C ASP A 146 16.44 -35.31 3.34
N PRO A 147 16.82 -34.50 2.33
CA PRO A 147 15.95 -34.24 1.17
C PRO A 147 15.62 -35.48 0.34
N ASP A 148 16.43 -36.54 0.42
CA ASP A 148 16.21 -37.80 -0.30
C ASP A 148 15.30 -38.76 0.49
N LYS A 149 14.90 -38.39 1.72
CA LYS A 149 13.93 -39.15 2.49
C LYS A 149 12.54 -39.06 1.85
N SER A 150 11.78 -40.15 1.95
CA SER A 150 10.38 -40.22 1.53
C SER A 150 9.58 -39.01 1.99
N LEU A 151 9.00 -38.28 1.02
CA LEU A 151 8.18 -37.10 1.28
C LEU A 151 6.96 -37.43 2.17
N ARG A 152 6.43 -38.66 2.05
CA ARG A 152 5.39 -39.21 2.92
C ARG A 152 5.86 -39.37 4.37
N ASP A 153 7.08 -39.86 4.59
CA ASP A 153 7.64 -40.02 5.94
C ASP A 153 7.88 -38.65 6.60
N GLN A 154 8.38 -37.68 5.83
CA GLN A 154 8.52 -36.30 6.28
C GLN A 154 7.17 -35.69 6.65
N MET A 155 6.16 -35.85 5.79
CA MET A 155 4.78 -35.39 6.04
C MET A 155 4.19 -36.00 7.32
N GLU A 156 4.26 -37.32 7.47
CA GLU A 156 3.68 -38.02 8.60
C GLU A 156 4.34 -37.59 9.92
N ALA A 157 5.67 -37.55 9.96
CA ALA A 157 6.42 -37.28 11.19
C ALA A 157 6.53 -35.79 11.55
N LEU A 158 6.75 -34.90 10.58
CA LEU A 158 6.99 -33.48 10.82
C LEU A 158 5.71 -32.62 10.77
N PHE A 159 4.64 -33.13 10.14
CA PHE A 159 3.42 -32.36 9.89
C PHE A 159 2.16 -33.00 10.51
N LEU A 160 1.79 -34.22 10.10
CA LEU A 160 0.55 -34.86 10.55
C LEU A 160 0.56 -35.24 12.04
N ARG A 161 1.60 -35.97 12.50
CA ARG A 161 1.69 -36.44 13.89
C ARG A 161 1.69 -35.28 14.91
N PRO A 162 2.41 -34.16 14.70
CA PRO A 162 2.28 -32.97 15.54
C PRO A 162 0.87 -32.35 15.52
N LEU A 163 0.26 -32.18 14.34
CA LEU A 163 -1.07 -31.55 14.22
C LEU A 163 -2.18 -32.41 14.85
N ARG A 164 -2.15 -33.73 14.69
CA ARG A 164 -3.10 -34.65 15.35
C ARG A 164 -3.06 -34.52 16.88
N ARG A 165 -1.86 -34.37 17.46
CA ARG A 165 -1.69 -34.17 18.91
C ARG A 165 -2.18 -32.80 19.38
N LEU A 166 -2.18 -31.80 18.51
CA LEU A 166 -2.64 -30.45 18.81
C LEU A 166 -4.11 -30.20 18.41
N ARG A 167 -4.80 -31.19 17.83
CA ARG A 167 -6.19 -31.09 17.34
C ARG A 167 -7.13 -30.37 18.30
N TYR A 168 -7.13 -30.73 19.58
CA TYR A 168 -8.04 -30.12 20.57
C TYR A 168 -7.72 -28.67 20.88
N ARG A 169 -6.44 -28.27 20.77
CA ARG A 169 -6.00 -26.87 20.95
C ARG A 169 -6.29 -26.03 19.71
N LEU A 170 -6.15 -26.63 18.52
CA LEU A 170 -6.35 -25.97 17.23
C LEU A 170 -7.82 -25.97 16.75
N GLY A 171 -8.69 -26.82 17.33
CA GLY A 171 -10.08 -26.96 16.91
C GLY A 171 -10.96 -25.72 17.14
N ASN A 172 -10.54 -24.81 18.02
CA ASN A 172 -11.22 -23.54 18.27
C ASN A 172 -10.59 -22.36 17.49
N CYS A 173 -9.46 -22.59 16.82
CA CYS A 173 -8.79 -21.58 16.00
C CYS A 173 -9.42 -21.52 14.59
N PRO A 174 -9.39 -20.37 13.90
CA PRO A 174 -9.78 -20.27 12.52
C PRO A 174 -8.87 -21.12 11.61
N PRO A 175 -9.37 -21.53 10.43
CA PRO A 175 -8.66 -22.50 9.60
C PRO A 175 -7.26 -22.05 9.21
N LEU A 176 -6.29 -22.97 9.29
CA LEU A 176 -4.89 -22.76 8.92
C LEU A 176 -4.78 -22.54 7.41
N VAL A 177 -3.99 -21.56 6.98
CA VAL A 177 -3.79 -21.25 5.55
C VAL A 177 -2.34 -21.49 5.14
N PHE A 178 -2.13 -22.30 4.11
CA PHE A 178 -0.83 -22.50 3.46
C PHE A 178 -0.85 -21.93 2.05
N VAL A 179 0.22 -21.23 1.67
CA VAL A 179 0.37 -20.63 0.33
C VAL A 179 1.54 -21.26 -0.40
N VAL A 180 1.28 -21.93 -1.52
CA VAL A 180 2.32 -22.52 -2.37
C VAL A 180 2.29 -21.83 -3.73
N ASP A 181 3.38 -21.14 -4.05
CA ASP A 181 3.49 -20.34 -5.25
C ASP A 181 4.35 -21.05 -6.31
N ALA A 182 3.97 -20.87 -7.57
CA ALA A 182 4.69 -21.28 -8.76
C ALA A 182 4.97 -22.80 -8.89
N LEU A 183 4.00 -23.69 -8.61
CA LEU A 183 4.18 -25.17 -8.68
C LEU A 183 4.82 -25.66 -9.98
N HIS A 184 4.47 -25.02 -11.10
CA HIS A 184 5.05 -25.29 -12.43
C HIS A 184 6.59 -25.13 -12.51
N GLU A 185 7.22 -24.52 -11.51
CA GLU A 185 8.66 -24.37 -11.35
C GLU A 185 9.35 -25.59 -10.69
N CYS A 186 8.61 -26.61 -10.24
CA CYS A 186 9.19 -27.89 -9.89
C CYS A 186 9.78 -28.58 -11.14
N THR A 187 10.99 -29.14 -11.03
CA THR A 187 11.68 -29.78 -12.16
C THR A 187 11.14 -31.17 -12.48
N SER A 188 10.62 -31.89 -11.48
CA SER A 188 10.14 -33.26 -11.61
C SER A 188 8.61 -33.31 -11.62
N LYS A 189 8.02 -33.83 -12.71
CA LYS A 189 6.57 -34.00 -12.83
C LYS A 189 6.03 -35.08 -11.87
N ALA A 190 6.82 -36.12 -11.61
CA ALA A 190 6.45 -37.21 -10.71
C ALA A 190 6.39 -36.71 -9.26
N GLU A 191 7.43 -36.00 -8.80
CA GLU A 191 7.44 -35.40 -7.46
C GLU A 191 6.29 -34.42 -7.24
N LEU A 192 5.92 -33.66 -8.27
CA LEU A 192 4.80 -32.72 -8.20
C LEU A 192 3.45 -33.45 -8.06
N ALA A 193 3.23 -34.53 -8.80
CA ALA A 193 2.03 -35.35 -8.68
C ALA A 193 1.95 -36.04 -7.31
N ASP A 194 3.09 -36.54 -6.80
CA ASP A 194 3.20 -37.11 -5.47
C ASP A 194 2.87 -36.06 -4.39
N LEU A 195 3.40 -34.84 -4.52
CA LEU A 195 3.10 -33.74 -3.60
C LEU A 195 1.60 -33.39 -3.61
N ILE A 196 0.96 -33.25 -4.78
CA ILE A 196 -0.49 -32.96 -4.86
C ILE A 196 -1.31 -34.07 -4.20
N THR A 197 -0.92 -35.32 -4.38
CA THR A 197 -1.57 -36.47 -3.74
C THR A 197 -1.44 -36.40 -2.22
N LEU A 198 -0.23 -36.15 -1.71
CA LEU A 198 0.02 -35.99 -0.27
C LEU A 198 -0.74 -34.79 0.34
N LEU A 199 -0.81 -33.65 -0.35
CA LEU A 199 -1.60 -32.51 0.11
C LEU A 199 -3.11 -32.84 0.16
N THR A 200 -3.60 -33.63 -0.79
CA THR A 200 -4.99 -34.11 -0.80
C THR A 200 -5.26 -35.04 0.38
N GLU A 201 -4.35 -35.97 0.68
CA GLU A 201 -4.44 -36.85 1.86
C GLU A 201 -4.49 -36.04 3.16
N VAL A 202 -3.63 -35.03 3.28
CA VAL A 202 -3.58 -34.12 4.44
C VAL A 202 -4.93 -33.42 4.65
N LEU A 203 -5.57 -32.93 3.59
CA LEU A 203 -6.86 -32.24 3.69
C LEU A 203 -8.05 -33.17 4.02
N ARG A 204 -7.93 -34.47 3.71
CA ARG A 204 -8.98 -35.49 3.98
C ARG A 204 -8.89 -36.07 5.38
N GLU A 205 -7.80 -35.85 6.11
CA GLU A 205 -7.57 -36.48 7.40
C GLU A 205 -8.56 -35.94 8.47
N PRO A 206 -9.50 -36.77 8.96
CA PRO A 206 -10.60 -36.31 9.83
C PRO A 206 -10.14 -35.91 11.24
N GLN A 207 -8.89 -36.21 11.59
CA GLN A 207 -8.29 -35.89 12.89
C GLN A 207 -7.56 -34.55 12.89
N LEU A 208 -7.50 -33.84 11.77
CA LEU A 208 -6.82 -32.54 11.66
C LEU A 208 -7.81 -31.38 11.80
N PRO A 209 -7.35 -30.20 12.25
CA PRO A 209 -8.14 -28.98 12.16
C PRO A 209 -8.38 -28.62 10.69
N VAL A 210 -9.46 -27.86 10.44
CA VAL A 210 -9.76 -27.36 9.09
C VAL A 210 -8.61 -26.49 8.61
N MET A 211 -8.15 -26.76 7.39
CA MET A 211 -7.06 -26.01 6.76
C MET A 211 -7.30 -25.85 5.27
N HIS A 212 -6.74 -24.78 4.71
CA HIS A 212 -6.83 -24.45 3.30
C HIS A 212 -5.45 -24.29 2.70
N ILE A 213 -5.30 -24.73 1.45
CA ILE A 213 -4.05 -24.64 0.71
C ILE A 213 -4.33 -23.90 -0.60
N LEU A 214 -3.67 -22.75 -0.79
CA LEU A 214 -3.68 -21.99 -2.03
C LEU A 214 -2.48 -22.39 -2.88
N LEU A 215 -2.74 -22.87 -4.09
CA LEU A 215 -1.73 -23.28 -5.07
C LEU A 215 -1.77 -22.37 -6.30
N THR A 216 -0.61 -21.90 -6.78
CA THR A 216 -0.53 -21.21 -8.07
C THR A 216 0.29 -21.99 -9.10
N SER A 217 -0.17 -22.02 -10.36
CA SER A 217 0.59 -22.62 -11.45
C SER A 217 0.23 -22.06 -12.82
N ASN A 218 1.05 -22.37 -13.83
CA ASN A 218 0.60 -22.24 -15.22
C ASN A 218 -0.34 -23.40 -15.58
N SER A 219 -1.20 -23.21 -16.60
CA SER A 219 -2.18 -24.21 -17.08
C SER A 219 -1.52 -25.36 -17.86
N GLN A 220 -0.58 -26.08 -17.25
CA GLN A 220 0.10 -27.22 -17.86
C GLN A 220 -0.74 -28.50 -17.72
N THR A 221 -0.74 -29.36 -18.75
CA THR A 221 -1.58 -30.57 -18.82
C THR A 221 -1.32 -31.54 -17.66
N HIS A 222 -0.06 -31.85 -17.36
CA HIS A 222 0.30 -32.77 -16.27
C HIS A 222 -0.13 -32.29 -14.87
N ILE A 223 -0.24 -30.96 -14.65
CA ILE A 223 -0.76 -30.42 -13.38
C ILE A 223 -2.29 -30.59 -13.33
N ARG A 224 -2.98 -30.35 -14.45
CA ARG A 224 -4.42 -30.63 -14.59
C ARG A 224 -4.74 -32.10 -14.33
N GLU A 225 -3.96 -33.00 -14.93
CA GLU A 225 -4.10 -34.45 -14.76
C GLU A 225 -3.91 -34.87 -13.29
N ALA A 226 -2.94 -34.27 -12.59
CA ALA A 226 -2.72 -34.53 -11.17
C ALA A 226 -3.94 -34.12 -10.29
N PHE A 227 -4.61 -33.00 -10.61
CA PHE A 227 -5.82 -32.56 -9.91
C PHE A 227 -7.10 -33.28 -10.34
N GLN A 228 -7.11 -33.91 -11.52
CA GLN A 228 -8.23 -34.72 -12.01
C GLN A 228 -8.35 -36.09 -11.33
N ASN A 229 -7.44 -36.41 -10.41
CA ASN A 229 -7.56 -37.56 -9.53
C ASN A 229 -8.91 -37.52 -8.77
N ALA A 230 -9.61 -38.66 -8.72
CA ALA A 230 -10.93 -38.80 -8.10
C ALA A 230 -10.94 -38.35 -6.63
N GLU A 231 -9.80 -38.42 -5.97
CA GLU A 231 -9.62 -38.04 -4.57
C GLU A 231 -9.49 -36.52 -4.33
N ALA A 232 -8.94 -35.78 -5.29
CA ALA A 232 -8.68 -34.34 -5.17
C ALA A 232 -9.88 -33.50 -5.62
N ARG A 233 -10.63 -33.98 -6.61
CA ARG A 233 -11.79 -33.30 -7.20
C ARG A 233 -12.85 -32.79 -6.21
N PRO A 234 -13.27 -33.51 -5.17
CA PRO A 234 -14.28 -33.01 -4.23
C PRO A 234 -13.79 -31.91 -3.28
N LEU A 235 -12.47 -31.68 -3.20
CA LEU A 235 -11.85 -30.65 -2.36
C LEU A 235 -11.34 -29.45 -3.16
N LEU A 236 -11.31 -29.56 -4.49
CA LEU A 236 -10.70 -28.59 -5.39
C LEU A 236 -11.65 -27.45 -5.74
N SER A 237 -11.19 -26.22 -5.58
CA SER A 237 -11.80 -25.02 -6.15
C SER A 237 -10.86 -24.45 -7.23
N GLU A 238 -11.19 -24.67 -8.51
CA GLU A 238 -10.40 -24.20 -9.66
C GLU A 238 -10.76 -22.74 -9.99
N ILE A 239 -9.74 -21.87 -10.07
CA ILE A 239 -9.90 -20.45 -10.42
C ILE A 239 -8.95 -20.12 -11.57
N ARG A 240 -9.50 -19.62 -12.68
CA ARG A 240 -8.74 -19.24 -13.86
C ARG A 240 -8.49 -17.74 -13.92
N ALA A 241 -7.22 -17.34 -13.95
CA ALA A 241 -6.80 -15.94 -14.10
C ALA A 241 -6.64 -15.55 -15.59
N SER A 242 -7.22 -14.41 -16.00
CA SER A 242 -7.18 -13.86 -17.36
C SER A 242 -6.58 -12.43 -17.37
N THR A 243 -6.14 -11.94 -18.53
CA THR A 243 -5.53 -10.60 -18.69
C THR A 243 -6.55 -9.45 -18.67
N SER A 244 -7.87 -9.72 -18.74
CA SER A 244 -8.94 -8.70 -18.75
C SER A 244 -9.59 -8.43 -17.39
N GLY A 245 -9.24 -9.17 -16.34
CA GLY A 245 -9.92 -9.06 -15.04
C GLY A 245 -11.29 -9.74 -14.99
N ASP A 246 -11.76 -10.37 -16.07
CA ASP A 246 -13.01 -11.13 -16.06
C ASP A 246 -12.83 -12.49 -15.36
N ILE A 247 -13.65 -12.72 -14.32
CA ILE A 247 -13.78 -13.99 -13.62
C ILE A 247 -14.67 -14.92 -14.45
N LEU A 248 -14.09 -15.90 -15.14
CA LEU A 248 -14.86 -17.04 -15.64
C LEU A 248 -15.00 -18.07 -14.52
N ALA A 249 -16.01 -17.90 -13.67
CA ALA A 249 -16.43 -18.92 -12.74
C ALA A 249 -17.15 -20.04 -13.52
N MET A 250 -16.42 -21.10 -13.90
CA MET A 250 -17.05 -22.38 -14.19
C MET A 250 -17.18 -23.14 -12.86
N ASP A 251 -18.40 -23.60 -12.58
CA ASP A 251 -18.78 -24.52 -11.48
C ASP A 251 -19.07 -23.96 -10.07
N VAL A 252 -19.97 -22.97 -9.95
CA VAL A 252 -20.71 -22.72 -8.67
C VAL A 252 -22.24 -22.83 -8.83
N ALA A 253 -22.76 -23.09 -10.04
CA ALA A 253 -24.20 -23.05 -10.31
C ALA A 253 -24.99 -24.36 -10.05
N SER A 254 -24.46 -25.37 -9.35
CA SER A 254 -25.12 -26.70 -9.30
C SER A 254 -25.51 -27.24 -7.92
N LEU A 255 -25.48 -26.45 -6.84
CA LEU A 255 -25.74 -26.98 -5.49
C LEU A 255 -26.79 -26.26 -4.64
N ASP A 256 -27.80 -25.62 -5.24
CA ASP A 256 -28.82 -24.91 -4.44
C ASP A 256 -30.29 -25.12 -4.85
N SER A 257 -30.65 -26.29 -5.42
CA SER A 257 -32.02 -26.53 -5.91
C SER A 257 -32.75 -27.75 -5.34
N ARG A 258 -32.45 -28.21 -4.11
CA ARG A 258 -33.17 -29.38 -3.53
C ARG A 258 -33.67 -29.24 -2.08
N VAL A 259 -33.75 -28.03 -1.53
CA VAL A 259 -34.42 -27.82 -0.25
C VAL A 259 -35.26 -26.55 -0.34
N THR A 260 -36.51 -26.69 -0.76
CA THR A 260 -37.68 -25.89 -0.32
C THR A 260 -38.86 -26.19 -1.26
N GLY A 261 -39.90 -26.83 -0.73
CA GLY A 261 -41.15 -27.04 -1.47
C GLY A 261 -41.97 -25.75 -1.48
N ASN A 262 -42.05 -25.06 -2.62
CA ASN A 262 -42.94 -23.92 -2.82
C ASN A 262 -43.93 -24.15 -3.97
N LEU A 263 -45.17 -23.71 -3.73
CA LEU A 263 -46.29 -23.67 -4.67
C LEU A 263 -45.90 -22.82 -5.91
N PRO A 264 -46.29 -23.17 -7.15
CA PRO A 264 -45.94 -22.37 -8.33
C PRO A 264 -46.58 -20.98 -8.26
N HIS A 265 -45.76 -19.92 -8.43
CA HIS A 265 -46.21 -18.52 -8.44
C HIS A 265 -47.37 -18.32 -9.43
N ILE A 266 -48.45 -17.72 -8.94
CA ILE A 266 -49.69 -17.51 -9.72
C ILE A 266 -49.54 -16.35 -10.71
N LEU A 267 -48.66 -15.40 -10.39
CA LEU A 267 -48.39 -14.22 -11.19
C LEU A 267 -47.07 -14.36 -11.94
N ALA A 268 -47.14 -14.58 -13.25
CA ALA A 268 -46.00 -14.36 -14.13
C ALA A 268 -45.86 -12.85 -14.36
N ILE A 269 -45.05 -12.18 -13.56
CA ILE A 269 -44.74 -10.76 -13.68
C ILE A 269 -43.21 -10.59 -13.59
N ASN A 270 -42.65 -9.72 -14.43
CA ASN A 270 -41.22 -9.46 -14.41
C ASN A 270 -40.80 -8.84 -13.07
N THR A 271 -39.55 -9.09 -12.68
CA THR A 271 -39.05 -8.77 -11.34
C THR A 271 -39.11 -7.28 -11.01
N GLU A 272 -38.87 -6.41 -12.00
CA GLU A 272 -38.88 -4.96 -11.83
C GLU A 272 -40.27 -4.37 -11.54
N PRO A 273 -41.30 -4.55 -12.40
CA PRO A 273 -42.66 -4.08 -12.08
C PRO A 273 -43.24 -4.76 -10.84
N ARG A 274 -42.87 -6.03 -10.57
CA ARG A 274 -43.25 -6.75 -9.35
C ARG A 274 -42.72 -6.06 -8.10
N ASN A 275 -41.44 -5.70 -8.09
CA ASN A 275 -40.81 -5.03 -6.95
C ASN A 275 -41.42 -3.64 -6.72
N ALA A 276 -41.70 -2.88 -7.78
CA ALA A 276 -42.41 -1.60 -7.67
C ALA A 276 -43.83 -1.76 -7.08
N CYS A 277 -44.55 -2.84 -7.44
CA CYS A 277 -45.84 -3.14 -6.82
C CYS A 277 -45.73 -3.49 -5.33
N ILE A 278 -44.65 -4.15 -4.92
CA ILE A 278 -44.38 -4.51 -3.52
C ILE A 278 -44.00 -3.27 -2.71
N THR A 279 -43.19 -2.36 -3.25
CA THR A 279 -42.81 -1.11 -2.57
C THR A 279 -43.94 -0.08 -2.53
N GLY A 280 -44.99 -0.27 -3.34
CA GLY A 280 -46.15 0.62 -3.40
C GLY A 280 -46.02 1.74 -4.44
N ASP A 281 -44.96 1.76 -5.24
CA ASP A 281 -44.71 2.73 -6.31
C ASP A 281 -45.52 2.40 -7.56
N LEU A 282 -46.85 2.57 -7.48
CA LEU A 282 -47.79 2.20 -8.54
C LEU A 282 -47.57 2.94 -9.86
N LEU A 283 -47.01 4.16 -9.82
CA LEU A 283 -46.68 4.95 -11.02
C LEU A 283 -45.53 4.31 -11.81
N ILE A 284 -44.48 3.86 -11.11
CA ILE A 284 -43.32 3.20 -11.73
C ILE A 284 -43.74 1.84 -12.27
N ALA A 285 -44.55 1.09 -11.50
CA ALA A 285 -45.08 -0.19 -11.93
C ALA A 285 -45.92 -0.07 -13.23
N GLU A 286 -46.77 0.96 -13.32
CA GLU A 286 -47.56 1.25 -14.51
C GLU A 286 -46.69 1.59 -15.72
N GLU A 287 -45.68 2.44 -15.54
CA GLU A 287 -44.76 2.84 -16.62
C GLU A 287 -43.98 1.66 -17.18
N LEU A 288 -43.44 0.80 -16.30
CA LEU A 288 -42.73 -0.41 -16.70
C LEU A 288 -43.64 -1.38 -17.45
N LEU A 289 -44.86 -1.61 -16.96
CA LEU A 289 -45.83 -2.47 -17.66
C LEU A 289 -46.31 -1.86 -18.98
N MET A 290 -46.41 -0.54 -19.10
CA MET A 290 -46.67 0.14 -20.37
C MET A 290 -45.54 -0.06 -21.38
N GLN A 291 -44.28 0.01 -20.93
CA GLN A 291 -43.13 -0.25 -21.78
C GLN A 291 -43.09 -1.70 -22.25
N GLU A 292 -43.44 -2.67 -21.38
CA GLU A 292 -43.57 -4.08 -21.78
C GLU A 292 -44.65 -4.30 -22.85
N ILE A 293 -45.83 -3.71 -22.65
CA ILE A 293 -46.95 -3.81 -23.60
C ILE A 293 -46.58 -3.19 -24.95
N ARG A 294 -45.80 -2.10 -24.96
CA ARG A 294 -45.35 -1.40 -26.18
C ARG A 294 -44.15 -2.08 -26.86
N GLY A 295 -43.30 -2.77 -26.10
CA GLY A 295 -42.02 -3.31 -26.56
C GLY A 295 -42.07 -4.73 -27.13
N SER A 296 -43.01 -5.58 -26.68
CA SER A 296 -43.13 -6.94 -27.20
C SER A 296 -44.13 -7.03 -28.35
N GLY A 297 -43.67 -7.34 -29.58
CA GLY A 297 -44.54 -7.64 -30.73
C GLY A 297 -45.34 -8.96 -30.63
N VAL A 298 -45.61 -9.44 -29.42
CA VAL A 298 -46.33 -10.68 -29.10
C VAL A 298 -47.47 -10.32 -28.14
N ASN A 299 -48.66 -10.89 -28.36
CA ASN A 299 -49.86 -10.71 -27.53
C ASN A 299 -49.62 -11.05 -26.06
N ASN A 300 -49.10 -10.08 -25.30
CA ASN A 300 -48.72 -10.24 -23.90
C ASN A 300 -49.93 -9.99 -23.00
N TYR A 301 -50.89 -10.90 -23.08
CA TYR A 301 -52.11 -10.88 -22.25
C TYR A 301 -51.80 -10.80 -20.75
N GLN A 302 -50.64 -11.29 -20.31
CA GLN A 302 -50.22 -11.30 -18.93
C GLN A 302 -49.80 -9.90 -18.45
N SER A 303 -49.09 -9.10 -19.27
CA SER A 303 -48.78 -7.70 -18.92
C SER A 303 -50.04 -6.82 -18.89
N TYR A 304 -51.06 -7.08 -19.73
CA TYR A 304 -52.38 -6.44 -19.61
C TYR A 304 -53.09 -6.82 -18.30
N ALA A 305 -53.11 -8.10 -17.91
CA ALA A 305 -53.68 -8.52 -16.63
C ALA A 305 -52.93 -7.91 -15.43
N ASN A 306 -51.60 -7.84 -15.50
CA ASN A 306 -50.77 -7.25 -14.46
C ASN A 306 -51.01 -5.74 -14.34
N ARG A 307 -51.15 -5.01 -15.46
CA ARG A 307 -51.47 -3.58 -15.45
C ARG A 307 -52.89 -3.33 -14.92
N SER A 308 -53.85 -4.21 -15.22
CA SER A 308 -55.19 -4.17 -14.62
C SER A 308 -55.14 -4.20 -13.09
N PHE A 309 -54.28 -5.02 -12.46
CA PHE A 309 -54.11 -5.00 -11.00
C PHE A 309 -53.55 -3.67 -10.48
N VAL A 310 -52.59 -3.07 -11.21
CA VAL A 310 -52.05 -1.75 -10.85
C VAL A 310 -53.12 -0.66 -10.94
N MET A 311 -53.93 -0.66 -12.01
CA MET A 311 -55.03 0.29 -12.17
C MET A 311 -56.10 0.11 -11.08
N ALA A 312 -56.43 -1.13 -10.73
CA ALA A 312 -57.34 -1.44 -9.62
C ALA A 312 -56.81 -0.88 -8.29
N ARG A 313 -55.50 -0.97 -8.02
CA ARG A 313 -54.89 -0.39 -6.81
C ARG A 313 -54.85 1.14 -6.81
N LYS A 314 -54.91 1.78 -7.99
CA LYS A 314 -55.09 3.23 -8.14
C LYS A 314 -56.57 3.66 -8.01
N ASN A 315 -57.48 2.72 -7.78
CA ASN A 315 -58.94 2.91 -7.84
C ASN A 315 -59.46 3.36 -9.22
N ASP A 316 -58.70 3.11 -10.29
CA ASP A 316 -59.11 3.38 -11.67
C ASP A 316 -59.76 2.12 -12.28
N TRP A 317 -61.01 1.90 -11.90
CA TRP A 317 -61.73 0.68 -12.22
C TRP A 317 -62.10 0.55 -13.69
N ASP A 318 -62.18 1.68 -14.41
CA ASP A 318 -62.52 1.71 -15.84
C ASP A 318 -61.35 1.20 -16.68
N HIS A 319 -60.15 1.75 -16.46
CA HIS A 319 -58.95 1.25 -17.14
C HIS A 319 -58.55 -0.14 -16.65
N ALA A 320 -58.77 -0.46 -15.36
CA ALA A 320 -58.57 -1.82 -14.85
C ALA A 320 -59.45 -2.84 -15.57
N LEU A 321 -60.73 -2.54 -15.78
CA LEU A 321 -61.64 -3.45 -16.47
C LEU A 321 -61.31 -3.56 -17.96
N GLN A 322 -60.95 -2.44 -18.59
CA GLN A 322 -60.52 -2.42 -19.99
C GLN A 322 -59.32 -3.34 -20.21
N ASP A 323 -58.27 -3.21 -19.39
CA ASP A 323 -57.06 -4.03 -19.48
C ASP A 323 -57.35 -5.51 -19.17
N ALA A 324 -58.25 -5.79 -18.24
CA ALA A 324 -58.65 -7.17 -17.93
C ALA A 324 -59.44 -7.82 -19.07
N LEU A 325 -60.33 -7.07 -19.73
CA LEU A 325 -61.08 -7.54 -20.89
C LEU A 325 -60.15 -7.78 -22.07
N GLU A 326 -59.17 -6.90 -22.29
CA GLU A 326 -58.13 -7.06 -23.32
C GLU A 326 -57.23 -8.27 -23.04
N SER A 327 -56.85 -8.50 -21.78
CA SER A 327 -56.12 -9.72 -21.41
C SER A 327 -56.91 -10.99 -21.73
N VAL A 328 -58.18 -11.05 -21.33
CA VAL A 328 -59.04 -12.23 -21.55
C VAL A 328 -59.35 -12.42 -23.04
N SER A 329 -59.48 -11.35 -23.83
CA SER A 329 -59.73 -11.42 -25.27
C SER A 329 -58.51 -11.95 -26.03
N LEU A 330 -57.30 -11.54 -25.62
CA LEU A 330 -56.03 -12.01 -26.20
C LEU A 330 -55.76 -13.47 -25.85
N HIS A 331 -55.94 -13.87 -24.59
CA HIS A 331 -55.83 -15.26 -24.15
C HIS A 331 -56.61 -15.49 -22.83
N PRO A 332 -57.68 -16.31 -22.84
CA PRO A 332 -58.39 -16.68 -21.62
C PRO A 332 -57.45 -17.40 -20.63
N SER A 333 -57.05 -16.70 -19.58
CA SER A 333 -56.09 -17.18 -18.59
C SER A 333 -56.62 -16.97 -17.17
N LEU A 334 -56.12 -17.77 -16.24
CA LEU A 334 -56.48 -17.65 -14.83
C LEU A 334 -56.21 -16.22 -14.32
N THR A 335 -55.06 -15.64 -14.64
CA THR A 335 -54.71 -14.25 -14.31
C THR A 335 -55.68 -13.24 -14.93
N GLY A 336 -56.03 -13.42 -16.20
CA GLY A 336 -56.98 -12.56 -16.91
C GLY A 336 -58.37 -12.56 -16.23
N TYR A 337 -58.92 -13.73 -15.91
CA TYR A 337 -60.21 -13.82 -15.21
C TYR A 337 -60.17 -13.26 -13.79
N ILE A 338 -59.04 -13.41 -13.07
CA ILE A 338 -58.86 -12.77 -11.74
C ILE A 338 -58.86 -11.25 -11.88
N SER A 339 -58.08 -10.69 -12.81
CA SER A 339 -58.03 -9.24 -13.06
C SER A 339 -59.40 -8.68 -13.43
N LYS A 340 -60.16 -9.40 -14.26
CA LYS A 340 -61.53 -9.07 -14.64
C LYS A 340 -62.47 -9.08 -13.44
N GLY A 341 -62.37 -10.10 -12.60
CA GLY A 341 -63.15 -10.19 -11.38
C GLY A 341 -62.88 -9.02 -10.42
N ILE A 342 -61.61 -8.66 -10.21
CA ILE A 342 -61.21 -7.55 -9.32
C ILE A 342 -61.75 -6.22 -9.85
N ALA A 343 -61.58 -5.95 -11.14
CA ALA A 343 -62.06 -4.73 -11.75
C ALA A 343 -63.60 -4.61 -11.70
N LEU A 344 -64.33 -5.71 -11.91
CA LEU A 344 -65.80 -5.75 -11.79
C LEU A 344 -66.28 -5.55 -10.36
N CYS A 345 -65.55 -6.04 -9.35
CA CYS A 345 -65.83 -5.75 -7.93
C CYS A 345 -65.73 -4.26 -7.64
N GLY A 346 -64.67 -3.59 -8.08
CA GLY A 346 -64.50 -2.15 -7.88
C GLY A 346 -65.56 -1.30 -8.59
N LYS A 347 -66.10 -1.78 -9.72
CA LYS A 347 -67.27 -1.18 -10.39
C LYS A 347 -68.62 -1.55 -9.78
N ASN A 348 -68.63 -2.29 -8.68
CA ASN A 348 -69.83 -2.77 -7.98
C ASN A 348 -70.74 -3.67 -8.83
N ASN A 349 -70.20 -4.33 -9.87
CA ASN A 349 -70.94 -5.31 -10.67
C ASN A 349 -70.64 -6.74 -10.17
N LEU A 350 -71.16 -7.02 -8.98
CA LEU A 350 -70.81 -8.20 -8.19
C LEU A 350 -71.20 -9.52 -8.84
N GLN A 351 -72.32 -9.56 -9.58
CA GLN A 351 -72.76 -10.80 -10.24
C GLN A 351 -71.82 -11.23 -11.37
N ASP A 352 -71.35 -10.26 -12.16
CA ASP A 352 -70.35 -10.53 -13.20
C ASP A 352 -68.97 -10.82 -12.60
N ALA A 353 -68.62 -10.18 -11.50
CA ALA A 353 -67.40 -10.48 -10.77
C ALA A 353 -67.40 -11.91 -10.21
N ILE A 354 -68.50 -12.33 -9.59
CA ILE A 354 -68.68 -13.69 -9.06
C ILE A 354 -68.54 -14.71 -10.20
N ARG A 355 -69.16 -14.46 -11.36
CA ARG A 355 -69.01 -15.33 -12.55
C ARG A 355 -67.57 -15.42 -13.04
N ALA A 356 -66.82 -14.31 -13.01
CA ALA A 356 -65.40 -14.30 -13.37
C ALA A 356 -64.53 -15.08 -12.35
N PHE A 357 -64.87 -15.02 -11.06
CA PHE A 357 -64.13 -15.72 -10.00
C PHE A 357 -64.52 -17.19 -9.80
N ASP A 358 -65.74 -17.58 -10.15
CA ASP A 358 -66.18 -18.99 -10.13
C ASP A 358 -65.32 -19.86 -11.06
N LEU A 359 -64.75 -19.26 -12.12
CA LEU A 359 -63.78 -19.89 -13.02
C LEU A 359 -62.34 -19.92 -12.44
N ALA A 360 -62.06 -19.27 -11.30
CA ALA A 360 -60.71 -18.95 -10.84
C ALA A 360 -60.36 -19.38 -9.39
N SER A 361 -61.18 -20.21 -8.71
CA SER A 361 -61.06 -20.69 -7.32
C SER A 361 -61.80 -19.88 -6.24
N CYS A 362 -62.38 -20.59 -5.27
CA CYS A 362 -63.25 -20.04 -4.22
C CYS A 362 -62.54 -19.13 -3.20
N SER A 363 -61.23 -19.27 -2.94
CA SER A 363 -60.51 -18.34 -2.04
C SER A 363 -60.46 -16.92 -2.62
N ARG A 364 -60.40 -16.81 -3.94
CA ARG A 364 -60.44 -15.53 -4.66
C ARG A 364 -61.86 -14.96 -4.72
N LYS A 365 -62.88 -15.81 -4.73
CA LYS A 365 -64.29 -15.41 -4.55
C LYS A 365 -64.56 -14.76 -3.19
N ALA A 366 -63.92 -15.24 -2.12
CA ALA A 366 -64.00 -14.55 -0.83
C ALA A 366 -63.36 -13.15 -0.87
N VAL A 367 -62.21 -13.01 -1.55
CA VAL A 367 -61.57 -11.69 -1.74
C VAL A 367 -62.40 -10.76 -2.64
N ALA A 368 -63.19 -11.32 -3.57
CA ALA A 368 -64.14 -10.56 -4.38
C ALA A 368 -65.27 -9.94 -3.53
N LEU A 369 -65.87 -10.75 -2.66
CA LEU A 369 -66.92 -10.30 -1.72
C LEU A 369 -66.36 -9.28 -0.72
N PHE A 370 -65.09 -9.46 -0.33
CA PHE A 370 -64.34 -8.52 0.49
C PHE A 370 -64.24 -7.13 -0.17
N ASN A 371 -63.79 -7.05 -1.42
CA ASN A 371 -63.68 -5.78 -2.14
C ASN A 371 -65.05 -5.15 -2.46
N GLY A 372 -66.12 -5.95 -2.45
CA GLY A 372 -67.51 -5.49 -2.54
C GLY A 372 -68.14 -5.04 -1.22
N ASN A 373 -67.35 -4.91 -0.15
CA ASN A 373 -67.80 -4.52 1.19
C ASN A 373 -68.81 -5.50 1.84
N GLN A 374 -68.86 -6.76 1.36
CA GLN A 374 -69.71 -7.85 1.90
C GLN A 374 -68.85 -8.77 2.79
N HIS A 375 -68.37 -8.22 3.91
CA HIS A 375 -67.36 -8.90 4.76
C HIS A 375 -67.89 -10.16 5.46
N GLU A 376 -69.17 -10.20 5.83
CA GLU A 376 -69.79 -11.38 6.45
C GLU A 376 -69.92 -12.54 5.47
N ASP A 377 -70.41 -12.28 4.26
CA ASP A 377 -70.48 -13.27 3.19
C ASP A 377 -69.09 -13.76 2.79
N ALA A 378 -68.09 -12.87 2.73
CA ALA A 378 -66.70 -13.23 2.49
C ALA A 378 -66.17 -14.18 3.57
N MET A 379 -66.44 -13.90 4.85
CA MET A 379 -66.03 -14.73 5.98
C MET A 379 -66.69 -16.11 5.95
N LEU A 380 -68.00 -16.17 5.64
CA LEU A 380 -68.74 -17.41 5.51
C LEU A 380 -68.14 -18.32 4.42
N ARG A 381 -67.75 -17.75 3.27
CA ARG A 381 -67.10 -18.51 2.19
C ARG A 381 -65.70 -19.02 2.55
N VAL A 382 -64.92 -18.25 3.30
CA VAL A 382 -63.60 -18.71 3.80
C VAL A 382 -63.77 -19.88 4.76
N GLN A 383 -64.78 -19.83 5.64
CA GLN A 383 -65.09 -20.90 6.59
C GLN A 383 -65.65 -22.16 5.91
N GLU A 384 -66.56 -22.02 4.95
CA GLU A 384 -67.07 -23.13 4.12
C GLU A 384 -65.93 -23.85 3.38
N LEU A 385 -64.96 -23.11 2.83
CA LEU A 385 -63.80 -23.69 2.15
C LEU A 385 -62.87 -24.47 3.08
N GLY A 386 -62.64 -23.94 4.28
CA GLY A 386 -61.86 -24.60 5.33
C GLY A 386 -62.47 -25.95 5.74
N ALA A 387 -63.80 -26.09 5.63
CA ALA A 387 -64.51 -27.33 5.91
C ALA A 387 -64.51 -28.33 4.72
N ILE A 388 -64.51 -27.86 3.48
CA ILE A 388 -64.70 -28.69 2.28
C ILE A 388 -63.37 -29.24 1.70
N CYS A 389 -62.24 -28.55 1.90
CA CYS A 389 -60.96 -28.92 1.27
C CYS A 389 -59.82 -29.18 2.28
N PRO A 390 -59.72 -30.40 2.88
CA PRO A 390 -58.66 -30.73 3.83
C PRO A 390 -57.26 -30.94 3.21
N LYS A 391 -57.12 -30.87 1.87
CA LYS A 391 -55.86 -31.15 1.14
C LYS A 391 -55.27 -29.97 0.34
N THR A 392 -55.86 -28.79 0.38
CA THR A 392 -55.25 -27.56 -0.18
C THR A 392 -54.85 -26.59 0.94
N ASP A 393 -53.92 -25.71 0.59
CA ASP A 393 -53.09 -24.87 1.46
C ASP A 393 -53.90 -24.12 2.55
N THR A 394 -54.06 -24.76 3.71
CA THR A 394 -54.87 -24.27 4.83
C THR A 394 -54.36 -22.93 5.35
N LEU A 395 -53.07 -22.64 5.11
CA LEU A 395 -52.43 -21.37 5.45
C LEU A 395 -53.00 -20.19 4.66
N ALA A 396 -53.26 -20.34 3.35
CA ALA A 396 -53.74 -19.23 2.53
C ALA A 396 -55.12 -18.75 2.98
N CYS A 397 -56.00 -19.69 3.36
CA CYS A 397 -57.32 -19.36 3.89
C CYS A 397 -57.22 -18.65 5.25
N ARG A 398 -56.29 -19.08 6.12
CA ARG A 398 -56.03 -18.42 7.41
C ARG A 398 -55.43 -17.02 7.28
N VAL A 399 -54.61 -16.77 6.26
CA VAL A 399 -54.07 -15.43 5.96
C VAL A 399 -55.20 -14.50 5.53
N VAL A 400 -56.10 -14.96 4.65
CA VAL A 400 -57.28 -14.19 4.22
C VAL A 400 -58.24 -13.96 5.40
N GLU A 401 -58.47 -14.98 6.23
CA GLU A 401 -59.28 -14.89 7.45
C GLU A 401 -58.71 -13.87 8.45
N ALA A 402 -57.40 -13.89 8.67
CA ALA A 402 -56.73 -12.94 9.56
C ALA A 402 -56.89 -11.50 9.07
N TYR A 403 -56.70 -11.25 7.77
CA TYR A 403 -56.84 -9.92 7.19
C TYR A 403 -58.29 -9.41 7.24
N LEU A 404 -59.28 -10.28 6.95
CA LEU A 404 -60.70 -9.96 7.10
C LEU A 404 -61.07 -9.61 8.54
N CYS A 405 -60.57 -10.38 9.51
CA CYS A 405 -60.80 -10.10 10.92
C CYS A 405 -60.18 -8.77 11.38
N VAL A 406 -59.02 -8.37 10.86
CA VAL A 406 -58.44 -7.04 11.13
C VAL A 406 -59.34 -5.92 10.60
N LEU A 407 -59.94 -6.11 9.44
CA LEU A 407 -60.80 -5.08 8.83
C LEU A 407 -62.19 -5.02 9.47
N LEU A 408 -62.81 -6.15 9.77
CA LEU A 408 -64.02 -6.19 10.60
C LEU A 408 -63.77 -5.55 11.96
N GLY A 409 -62.63 -5.84 12.58
CA GLY A 409 -62.20 -5.21 13.82
C GLY A 409 -62.01 -3.71 13.69
N THR A 410 -61.44 -3.24 12.57
CA THR A 410 -61.25 -1.81 12.29
C THR A 410 -62.58 -1.10 12.06
N ASN A 411 -63.49 -1.66 11.25
CA ASN A 411 -64.82 -1.12 11.03
C ASN A 411 -65.65 -1.08 12.33
N ALA A 412 -65.54 -2.11 13.18
CA ALA A 412 -66.16 -2.12 14.51
C ALA A 412 -65.53 -1.07 15.44
N LEU A 413 -64.20 -0.88 15.39
CA LEU A 413 -63.48 0.11 16.17
C LEU A 413 -63.88 1.55 15.80
N ASP A 414 -63.95 1.83 14.49
CA ASP A 414 -64.37 3.12 13.92
C ASP A 414 -65.86 3.38 14.16
N GLY A 415 -66.68 2.31 14.15
CA GLY A 415 -68.10 2.34 14.52
C GLY A 415 -68.38 2.38 16.03
N GLY A 416 -67.35 2.50 16.88
CA GLY A 416 -67.49 2.62 18.34
C GLY A 416 -67.82 1.31 19.08
N ARG A 417 -67.87 0.17 18.39
CA ARG A 417 -68.15 -1.16 18.97
C ARG A 417 -66.85 -1.83 19.43
N HIS A 418 -66.28 -1.29 20.51
CA HIS A 418 -64.92 -1.64 20.95
C HIS A 418 -64.74 -3.11 21.41
N SER A 419 -65.77 -3.74 21.99
CA SER A 419 -65.67 -5.16 22.38
C SER A 419 -65.71 -6.09 21.17
N GLU A 420 -66.62 -5.83 20.23
CA GLU A 420 -66.71 -6.54 18.96
C GLU A 420 -65.40 -6.40 18.17
N ALA A 421 -64.83 -5.19 18.15
CA ALA A 421 -63.51 -4.94 17.58
C ALA A 421 -62.41 -5.80 18.23
N ALA A 422 -62.37 -5.86 19.57
CA ALA A 422 -61.40 -6.67 20.29
C ALA A 422 -61.54 -8.16 20.00
N ASP A 423 -62.77 -8.66 19.85
CA ASP A 423 -63.04 -10.06 19.53
C ASP A 423 -62.61 -10.40 18.09
N HIS A 424 -62.89 -9.52 17.12
CA HIS A 424 -62.39 -9.65 15.75
C HIS A 424 -60.86 -9.60 15.67
N PHE A 425 -60.19 -8.66 16.36
CA PHE A 425 -58.72 -8.65 16.40
C PHE A 425 -58.15 -9.87 17.13
N THR A 426 -58.85 -10.42 18.11
CA THR A 426 -58.46 -11.67 18.77
C THR A 426 -58.56 -12.85 17.80
N ALA A 427 -59.62 -12.92 16.99
CA ALA A 427 -59.75 -13.90 15.92
C ALA A 427 -58.63 -13.74 14.88
N ALA A 428 -58.27 -12.50 14.52
CA ALA A 428 -57.17 -12.22 13.61
C ALA A 428 -55.81 -12.72 14.13
N VAL A 429 -55.51 -12.46 15.41
CA VAL A 429 -54.26 -12.94 16.05
C VAL A 429 -54.22 -14.46 16.13
N LYS A 430 -55.35 -15.12 16.40
CA LYS A 430 -55.44 -16.59 16.38
C LYS A 430 -55.26 -17.17 14.97
N ALA A 431 -55.87 -16.55 13.97
CA ALA A 431 -55.74 -16.96 12.57
C ALA A 431 -54.31 -16.71 12.04
N SER A 432 -53.61 -15.70 12.56
CA SER A 432 -52.23 -15.34 12.20
C SER A 432 -51.14 -15.92 13.11
N ALA A 433 -51.48 -16.82 14.04
CA ALA A 433 -50.54 -17.48 14.95
C ALA A 433 -49.74 -18.58 14.22
N PHE A 434 -48.78 -18.15 13.39
CA PHE A 434 -47.90 -19.02 12.63
C PHE A 434 -46.48 -19.02 13.20
N THR A 435 -45.73 -20.11 12.99
CA THR A 435 -44.39 -20.31 13.56
C THR A 435 -43.27 -19.51 12.89
N SER A 436 -43.52 -18.87 11.74
CA SER A 436 -42.54 -18.06 10.99
C SER A 436 -43.24 -16.99 10.15
N GLN A 437 -43.10 -15.71 10.51
CA GLN A 437 -43.68 -14.57 9.75
C GLN A 437 -42.97 -14.36 8.40
N MET A 438 -41.66 -14.57 8.35
CA MET A 438 -40.84 -14.39 7.13
C MET A 438 -41.17 -15.42 6.05
N ASP A 439 -41.52 -16.66 6.42
CA ASP A 439 -41.91 -17.71 5.46
C ASP A 439 -43.29 -17.46 4.83
N ILE A 440 -44.19 -16.76 5.53
CA ILE A 440 -45.53 -16.44 5.01
C ILE A 440 -45.49 -15.26 4.07
N TYR A 441 -44.73 -14.23 4.42
CA TYR A 441 -44.50 -13.08 3.54
C TYR A 441 -43.94 -13.56 2.21
N SER A 442 -42.87 -14.36 2.22
CA SER A 442 -42.23 -14.88 1.00
C SER A 442 -43.13 -15.81 0.17
N LYS A 443 -43.97 -16.63 0.83
CA LYS A 443 -44.84 -17.61 0.15
C LYS A 443 -46.14 -17.03 -0.42
N TYR A 444 -46.64 -15.91 0.12
CA TYR A 444 -47.90 -15.28 -0.30
C TYR A 444 -47.74 -13.84 -0.79
N GLN A 445 -46.55 -13.45 -1.25
CA GLN A 445 -46.28 -12.14 -1.87
C GLN A 445 -47.25 -11.80 -3.00
N ASP A 446 -47.81 -12.80 -3.68
CA ASP A 446 -48.81 -12.60 -4.73
C ASP A 446 -50.05 -11.84 -4.20
N PHE A 447 -50.42 -12.00 -2.92
CA PHE A 447 -51.49 -11.19 -2.31
C PHE A 447 -51.10 -9.73 -2.06
N VAL A 448 -49.82 -9.46 -1.78
CA VAL A 448 -49.28 -8.10 -1.66
C VAL A 448 -49.35 -7.40 -3.03
N VAL A 449 -48.96 -8.10 -4.09
CA VAL A 449 -49.00 -7.57 -5.46
C VAL A 449 -50.43 -7.35 -5.94
N LEU A 450 -51.31 -8.35 -5.74
CA LEU A 450 -52.71 -8.31 -6.20
C LEU A 450 -53.58 -7.30 -5.44
N PHE A 451 -53.42 -7.20 -4.12
CA PHE A 451 -54.38 -6.51 -3.26
C PHE A 451 -53.75 -5.40 -2.39
N GLY A 452 -52.43 -5.21 -2.45
CA GLY A 452 -51.74 -4.19 -1.66
C GLY A 452 -51.72 -4.47 -0.16
N TRP A 453 -51.87 -5.73 0.24
CA TRP A 453 -51.94 -6.11 1.65
C TRP A 453 -50.58 -6.01 2.34
N ASP A 454 -50.55 -5.37 3.51
CA ASP A 454 -49.37 -5.35 4.39
C ASP A 454 -49.31 -6.62 5.22
N LEU A 455 -48.77 -7.69 4.63
CA LEU A 455 -48.62 -8.98 5.30
C LEU A 455 -47.44 -9.02 6.27
N GLU A 456 -46.42 -8.18 6.08
CA GLU A 456 -45.23 -8.10 6.94
C GLU A 456 -45.59 -7.57 8.33
N SER A 457 -46.43 -6.52 8.38
CA SER A 457 -46.87 -5.94 9.66
C SER A 457 -48.20 -6.49 10.16
N LEU A 458 -48.85 -7.42 9.45
CA LEU A 458 -50.24 -7.86 9.74
C LEU A 458 -50.42 -8.32 11.19
N TRP A 459 -49.55 -9.22 11.66
CA TRP A 459 -49.63 -9.75 13.01
C TRP A 459 -49.34 -8.69 14.08
N LYS A 460 -48.33 -7.83 13.84
CA LYS A 460 -48.00 -6.71 14.72
C LYS A 460 -49.16 -5.73 14.84
N ASN A 461 -49.74 -5.34 13.70
CA ASN A 461 -50.86 -4.43 13.61
C ASN A 461 -52.12 -5.01 14.28
N ALA A 462 -52.41 -6.31 14.04
CA ALA A 462 -53.49 -7.02 14.71
C ALA A 462 -53.33 -7.04 16.24
N ASN A 463 -52.12 -7.31 16.76
CA ASN A 463 -51.87 -7.33 18.22
C ASN A 463 -51.93 -5.94 18.85
N GLN A 464 -51.39 -4.91 18.18
CA GLN A 464 -51.46 -3.53 18.64
C GLN A 464 -52.91 -3.01 18.65
N ARG A 465 -53.67 -3.25 17.57
CA ARG A 465 -55.09 -2.87 17.48
C ARG A 465 -55.97 -3.67 18.43
N LYS A 466 -55.66 -4.95 18.69
CA LYS A 466 -56.30 -5.75 19.75
C LYS A 466 -56.12 -5.08 21.11
N CYS A 467 -54.89 -4.70 21.47
CA CYS A 467 -54.61 -4.02 22.72
C CYS A 467 -55.35 -2.68 22.82
N ASP A 468 -55.38 -1.88 21.75
CA ASP A 468 -56.14 -0.62 21.71
C ASP A 468 -57.65 -0.86 21.87
N ALA A 469 -58.23 -1.81 21.15
CA ALA A 469 -59.65 -2.16 21.25
C ALA A 469 -60.03 -2.66 22.65
N LEU A 470 -59.20 -3.51 23.27
CA LEU A 470 -59.40 -3.99 24.65
C LEU A 470 -59.32 -2.85 25.68
N LEU A 471 -58.39 -1.91 25.51
CA LEU A 471 -58.27 -0.73 26.35
C LEU A 471 -59.48 0.20 26.21
N ARG A 472 -59.97 0.43 24.99
CA ARG A 472 -61.18 1.22 24.71
C ARG A 472 -62.46 0.54 25.19
N ALA A 473 -62.48 -0.80 25.23
CA ALA A 473 -63.55 -1.60 25.83
C ALA A 473 -63.47 -1.69 27.37
N GLY A 474 -62.44 -1.11 28.01
CA GLY A 474 -62.25 -1.15 29.46
C GLY A 474 -61.74 -2.48 30.02
N ARG A 475 -61.35 -3.42 29.16
CA ARG A 475 -60.85 -4.77 29.51
C ARG A 475 -59.34 -4.75 29.80
N LEU A 476 -58.94 -4.00 30.82
CA LEU A 476 -57.52 -3.71 31.13
C LEU A 476 -56.67 -4.96 31.42
N GLY A 477 -57.23 -5.96 32.10
CA GLY A 477 -56.51 -7.21 32.42
C GLY A 477 -56.10 -7.98 31.15
N GLU A 478 -57.04 -8.14 30.24
CA GLU A 478 -56.82 -8.85 28.97
C GLU A 478 -55.89 -8.07 28.02
N ALA A 479 -55.91 -6.73 28.10
CA ALA A 479 -54.96 -5.89 27.36
C ALA A 479 -53.52 -6.09 27.86
N VAL A 480 -53.32 -6.19 29.18
CA VAL A 480 -51.99 -6.45 29.79
C VAL A 480 -51.50 -7.85 29.44
N GLU A 481 -52.37 -8.86 29.50
CA GLU A 481 -52.00 -10.22 29.11
C GLU A 481 -51.69 -10.33 27.62
N SER A 482 -52.45 -9.65 26.77
CA SER A 482 -52.19 -9.60 25.33
C SER A 482 -50.86 -8.90 25.01
N HIS A 483 -50.53 -7.83 25.74
CA HIS A 483 -49.24 -7.14 25.61
C HIS A 483 -48.08 -8.01 26.09
N ARG A 484 -48.25 -8.73 27.21
CA ARG A 484 -47.27 -9.69 27.72
C ARG A 484 -47.02 -10.81 26.70
N TYR A 485 -48.09 -11.40 26.18
CA TYR A 485 -48.02 -12.44 25.14
C TYR A 485 -47.27 -11.94 23.89
N MET A 486 -47.53 -10.71 23.44
CA MET A 486 -46.83 -10.10 22.32
C MET A 486 -45.33 -9.95 22.61
N MET A 487 -44.94 -9.51 23.81
CA MET A 487 -43.52 -9.34 24.21
C MET A 487 -42.78 -10.67 24.38
N GLU A 488 -43.46 -11.72 24.85
CA GLU A 488 -42.86 -13.05 25.05
C GLU A 488 -42.52 -13.75 23.73
N ILE A 489 -43.26 -13.47 22.65
CA ILE A 489 -43.18 -14.22 21.39
C ILE A 489 -42.43 -13.44 20.30
N SER A 490 -42.15 -12.16 20.54
CA SER A 490 -41.46 -11.27 19.59
C SER A 490 -39.92 -11.33 19.72
N ASP A 491 -39.20 -11.07 18.63
CA ASP A 491 -37.74 -10.86 18.66
C ASP A 491 -37.35 -9.49 19.26
N GLU A 492 -36.05 -9.25 19.50
CA GLU A 492 -35.59 -8.01 20.14
C GLU A 492 -35.91 -6.74 19.34
N ALA A 493 -35.95 -6.80 18.01
CA ALA A 493 -36.32 -5.68 17.16
C ALA A 493 -37.81 -5.34 17.26
N MET A 494 -38.68 -6.36 17.26
CA MET A 494 -40.11 -6.21 17.49
C MET A 494 -40.44 -5.78 18.92
N LYS A 495 -39.72 -6.29 19.93
CA LYS A 495 -39.86 -5.85 21.33
C LYS A 495 -39.55 -4.36 21.46
N ALA A 496 -38.48 -3.87 20.85
CA ALA A 496 -38.14 -2.45 20.84
C ALA A 496 -39.26 -1.59 20.23
N SER A 497 -39.79 -2.00 19.07
CA SER A 497 -40.90 -1.28 18.42
C SER A 497 -42.22 -1.36 19.21
N CYS A 498 -42.49 -2.47 19.89
CA CYS A 498 -43.64 -2.62 20.79
C CYS A 498 -43.53 -1.77 22.05
N LEU A 499 -42.31 -1.59 22.57
CA LEU A 499 -41.98 -0.70 23.69
C LEU A 499 -42.13 0.77 23.30
N GLU A 500 -41.72 1.17 22.09
CA GLU A 500 -41.96 2.54 21.59
C GLU A 500 -43.45 2.87 21.44
N TRP A 501 -44.24 1.90 20.97
CA TRP A 501 -45.70 2.04 20.88
C TRP A 501 -46.36 2.15 22.26
N SER A 502 -45.97 1.29 23.22
CA SER A 502 -46.58 1.28 24.57
C SER A 502 -46.17 2.49 25.43
N THR A 503 -44.97 3.04 25.20
CA THR A 503 -44.48 4.27 25.87
C THR A 503 -44.97 5.55 25.20
N GLY A 504 -45.58 5.46 24.02
CA GLY A 504 -46.19 6.59 23.31
C GLY A 504 -45.20 7.53 22.63
N LYS A 505 -43.97 7.07 22.31
CA LYS A 505 -42.95 7.85 21.59
C LYS A 505 -43.18 7.95 20.08
N SER A 506 -44.02 7.09 19.50
CA SER A 506 -44.37 7.18 18.08
C SER A 506 -45.28 8.38 17.78
N SER A 507 -44.83 9.26 16.89
CA SER A 507 -45.48 10.49 16.45
C SER A 507 -46.63 10.28 15.45
N LEU A 508 -47.15 9.06 15.29
CA LEU A 508 -48.23 8.74 14.37
C LEU A 508 -49.33 7.93 15.07
N ILE A 509 -50.13 8.59 15.93
CA ILE A 509 -51.44 8.06 16.33
C ILE A 509 -52.49 9.17 16.20
N SER A 510 -53.53 8.84 15.44
CA SER A 510 -54.66 9.67 15.02
C SER A 510 -55.37 10.40 16.17
N PRO A 511 -55.95 11.60 15.89
CA PRO A 511 -56.68 12.41 16.87
C PRO A 511 -58.05 11.77 17.16
N GLY A 512 -58.11 10.84 18.10
CA GLY A 512 -59.39 10.19 18.43
C GLY A 512 -59.44 9.37 19.72
N LEU A 513 -58.40 9.37 20.56
CA LEU A 513 -58.45 8.67 21.85
C LEU A 513 -58.94 9.58 22.98
N SER A 514 -60.25 9.73 23.08
CA SER A 514 -60.92 10.17 24.32
C SER A 514 -61.37 8.94 25.12
N SER A 515 -60.43 8.13 25.58
CA SER A 515 -60.66 7.18 26.68
C SER A 515 -59.70 7.51 27.81
N SER A 516 -60.22 7.48 29.04
CA SER A 516 -59.66 8.11 30.24
C SER A 516 -58.15 7.98 30.35
N ARG A 517 -57.46 9.12 30.46
CA ARG A 517 -56.03 9.25 30.81
C ARG A 517 -55.62 8.33 31.97
N ALA A 518 -56.57 8.01 32.87
CA ALA A 518 -56.38 7.07 33.97
C ALA A 518 -56.17 5.61 33.53
N CYS A 519 -56.88 5.12 32.50
CA CYS A 519 -56.68 3.75 31.99
C CYS A 519 -55.33 3.61 31.28
N LYS A 520 -54.91 4.61 30.51
CA LYS A 520 -53.60 4.63 29.85
C LYS A 520 -52.44 4.71 30.87
N LEU A 521 -52.61 5.52 31.91
CA LEU A 521 -51.63 5.62 33.00
C LEU A 521 -51.58 4.34 33.86
N ALA A 522 -52.72 3.66 34.08
CA ALA A 522 -52.78 2.39 34.79
C ALA A 522 -52.14 1.24 33.99
N PHE A 523 -52.34 1.20 32.67
CA PHE A 523 -51.67 0.28 31.76
C PHE A 523 -50.15 0.48 31.77
N MET A 524 -49.67 1.72 31.57
CA MET A 524 -48.24 2.04 31.63
C MET A 524 -47.62 1.72 33.00
N ARG A 525 -48.32 2.02 34.11
CA ARG A 525 -47.84 1.67 35.45
C ARG A 525 -47.73 0.17 35.69
N LYS A 526 -48.67 -0.65 35.18
CA LYS A 526 -48.61 -2.12 35.32
C LYS A 526 -47.54 -2.76 34.44
N CYS A 527 -47.35 -2.26 33.21
CA CYS A 527 -46.27 -2.70 32.34
C CYS A 527 -44.90 -2.33 32.91
N ASN A 528 -44.75 -1.13 33.49
CA ASN A 528 -43.50 -0.69 34.13
C ASN A 528 -43.25 -1.38 35.49
N ALA A 529 -44.29 -1.72 36.25
CA ALA A 529 -44.15 -2.42 37.53
C ALA A 529 -43.68 -3.89 37.37
N LEU A 530 -43.88 -4.50 36.21
CA LEU A 530 -43.35 -5.83 35.89
C LEU A 530 -41.83 -5.83 35.60
N TYR A 531 -41.23 -4.67 35.37
CA TYR A 531 -39.78 -4.51 35.12
C TYR A 531 -39.00 -3.95 36.31
N ALA A 532 -39.62 -3.83 37.50
CA ALA A 532 -39.02 -3.29 38.72
C ALA A 532 -38.06 -4.28 39.44
N ALA A 533 -37.16 -4.90 38.68
CA ALA A 533 -35.88 -5.43 39.14
C ALA A 533 -34.68 -4.71 38.43
N ASN A 534 -34.95 -3.80 37.49
CA ASN A 534 -33.94 -3.17 36.63
C ASN A 534 -33.67 -1.68 36.90
N GLY A 535 -34.15 -1.11 38.01
CA GLY A 535 -34.12 0.35 38.24
C GLY A 535 -32.73 1.03 38.18
N VAL A 536 -31.67 0.34 38.62
CA VAL A 536 -30.29 0.87 38.53
C VAL A 536 -29.75 0.77 37.11
N VAL A 537 -30.07 -0.33 36.41
CA VAL A 537 -29.65 -0.59 35.03
C VAL A 537 -30.29 0.40 34.07
N GLU A 538 -31.57 0.73 34.26
CA GLU A 538 -32.32 1.64 33.38
C GLU A 538 -31.86 3.11 33.52
N LEU A 539 -31.44 3.53 34.72
CA LEU A 539 -30.81 4.84 34.94
C LEU A 539 -29.38 4.89 34.38
N ALA A 540 -28.62 3.80 34.49
CA ALA A 540 -27.30 3.68 33.88
C ALA A 540 -27.38 3.72 32.35
N THR A 541 -28.30 2.97 31.72
CA THR A 541 -28.48 2.98 30.26
C THR A 541 -29.04 4.31 29.74
N SER A 542 -29.92 4.97 30.51
CA SER A 542 -30.37 6.33 30.19
C SER A 542 -29.23 7.35 30.32
N GLY A 543 -28.34 7.18 31.30
CA GLY A 543 -27.11 7.95 31.43
C GLY A 543 -26.17 7.71 30.24
N ASP A 544 -26.02 6.46 29.79
CA ASP A 544 -25.21 6.09 28.63
C ASP A 544 -25.76 6.69 27.33
N ALA A 545 -27.09 6.72 27.16
CA ALA A 545 -27.75 7.36 26.03
C ALA A 545 -27.50 8.89 26.03
N ALA A 546 -27.70 9.56 27.17
CA ALA A 546 -27.41 11.00 27.30
C ALA A 546 -25.93 11.33 27.07
N PHE A 547 -25.03 10.44 27.50
CA PHE A 547 -23.60 10.57 27.25
C PHE A 547 -23.26 10.46 25.75
N ALA A 548 -23.90 9.55 25.02
CA ALA A 548 -23.75 9.40 23.57
C ALA A 548 -24.28 10.63 22.79
N GLU A 549 -25.34 11.26 23.28
CA GLU A 549 -25.91 12.50 22.73
C GLU A 549 -25.09 13.77 23.05
N LYS A 550 -23.99 13.63 23.82
CA LYS A 550 -23.15 14.74 24.33
C LYS A 550 -23.88 15.70 25.27
N ASP A 551 -25.06 15.35 25.78
CA ASP A 551 -25.72 16.07 26.86
C ASP A 551 -25.11 15.64 28.20
N TYR A 552 -23.91 16.16 28.45
CA TYR A 552 -23.12 15.75 29.61
C TYR A 552 -23.78 16.15 30.93
N ASP A 553 -24.58 17.22 30.97
CA ASP A 553 -25.31 17.63 32.16
C ASP A 553 -26.36 16.61 32.56
N ARG A 554 -27.17 16.18 31.59
CA ARG A 554 -28.18 15.15 31.77
C ARG A 554 -27.57 13.80 32.13
N ALA A 555 -26.48 13.41 31.48
CA ALA A 555 -25.75 12.18 31.79
C ALA A 555 -25.24 12.18 33.24
N ILE A 556 -24.69 13.30 33.72
CA ILE A 556 -24.18 13.41 35.10
C ILE A 556 -25.28 13.28 36.14
N GLU A 557 -26.45 13.90 35.91
CA GLU A 557 -27.62 13.77 36.79
C GLU A 557 -28.09 12.32 36.86
N LEU A 558 -28.26 11.67 35.72
CA LEU A 558 -28.78 10.29 35.63
C LEU A 558 -27.83 9.27 36.28
N TYR A 559 -26.52 9.37 36.02
CA TYR A 559 -25.56 8.52 36.71
C TYR A 559 -25.48 8.83 38.21
N SER A 560 -25.67 10.08 38.65
CA SER A 560 -25.68 10.43 40.08
C SER A 560 -26.90 9.85 40.79
N ALA A 561 -28.08 9.90 40.15
CA ALA A 561 -29.30 9.28 40.67
C ALA A 561 -29.18 7.75 40.73
N ALA A 562 -28.53 7.11 39.75
CA ALA A 562 -28.24 5.68 39.78
C ALA A 562 -27.34 5.29 40.98
N ILE A 563 -26.32 6.10 41.26
CA ILE A 563 -25.38 5.91 42.37
C ILE A 563 -26.03 6.13 43.75
N GLU A 564 -27.01 7.02 43.85
CA GLU A 564 -27.76 7.25 45.09
C GLU A 564 -28.71 6.08 45.42
N LEU A 565 -29.07 5.26 44.43
CA LEU A 565 -29.95 4.09 44.57
C LEU A 565 -29.18 2.78 44.81
N ASP A 566 -27.99 2.63 44.24
CA ASP A 566 -27.02 1.58 44.59
C ASP A 566 -25.59 2.15 44.57
N SER A 567 -24.98 2.21 45.74
CA SER A 567 -23.66 2.82 45.92
C SER A 567 -22.49 1.94 45.46
N ALA A 568 -22.74 0.72 44.99
CA ALA A 568 -21.71 -0.31 44.82
C ALA A 568 -21.19 -0.54 43.39
N THR A 569 -21.70 0.16 42.36
CA THR A 569 -21.27 -0.09 40.96
C THR A 569 -20.17 0.86 40.48
N ASP A 570 -18.96 0.35 40.35
CA ASP A 570 -17.74 1.03 39.88
C ASP A 570 -17.85 1.61 38.45
N THR A 571 -18.56 0.92 37.55
CA THR A 571 -18.79 1.34 36.16
C THR A 571 -19.63 2.62 36.03
N ILE A 572 -20.68 2.78 36.83
CA ILE A 572 -21.55 3.97 36.83
C ILE A 572 -20.79 5.19 37.36
N PHE A 573 -19.96 5.01 38.38
CA PHE A 573 -19.06 6.04 38.89
C PHE A 573 -18.04 6.49 37.84
N ALA A 574 -17.49 5.56 37.08
CA ALA A 574 -16.55 5.85 36.01
C ALA A 574 -17.22 6.58 34.83
N ASN A 575 -18.40 6.14 34.38
CA ASN A 575 -19.14 6.79 33.30
C ASN A 575 -19.55 8.21 33.67
N ARG A 576 -19.98 8.45 34.91
CA ARG A 576 -20.21 9.80 35.45
C ARG A 576 -18.95 10.66 35.45
N SER A 577 -17.82 10.08 35.83
CA SER A 577 -16.54 10.78 35.85
C SER A 577 -16.08 11.17 34.45
N LYS A 578 -16.30 10.30 33.47
CA LYS A 578 -16.07 10.55 32.04
C LYS A 578 -16.99 11.66 31.50
N ALA A 579 -18.27 11.65 31.87
CA ALA A 579 -19.23 12.71 31.49
C ALA A 579 -18.81 14.08 32.02
N ARG A 580 -18.35 14.15 33.28
CA ARG A 580 -17.78 15.36 33.89
C ARG A 580 -16.51 15.83 33.18
N LEU A 581 -15.64 14.90 32.77
CA LEU A 581 -14.38 15.22 32.09
C LEU A 581 -14.64 15.87 30.72
N LEU A 582 -15.55 15.29 29.91
CA LEU A 582 -15.93 15.84 28.62
C LEU A 582 -16.69 17.18 28.73
N LYS A 583 -17.49 17.38 29.79
CA LYS A 583 -18.08 18.69 30.11
C LYS A 583 -17.02 19.75 30.45
N CYS A 584 -15.94 19.36 31.14
CA CYS A 584 -14.95 20.27 31.69
C CYS A 584 -13.76 20.59 30.76
N TYR A 585 -13.69 20.02 29.55
CA TYR A 585 -12.65 20.36 28.55
C TYR A 585 -12.59 21.86 28.19
N GLY A 586 -13.56 22.68 28.65
CA GLY A 586 -13.54 24.14 28.56
C GLY A 586 -13.20 24.94 29.84
N ARG A 587 -13.08 24.34 31.05
CA ARG A 587 -12.81 25.09 32.30
C ARG A 587 -11.94 24.33 33.33
N MET A 588 -10.68 24.76 33.42
CA MET A 588 -9.66 24.65 34.51
C MET A 588 -9.44 23.33 35.30
N HIS A 589 -8.15 22.94 35.31
CA HIS A 589 -7.53 21.69 35.80
C HIS A 589 -7.62 21.36 37.31
N PHE A 590 -8.00 22.29 38.20
CA PHE A 590 -7.73 22.11 39.64
C PHE A 590 -8.70 21.15 40.37
N SER A 591 -9.91 20.90 39.84
CA SER A 591 -10.91 20.03 40.50
C SER A 591 -10.74 18.53 40.22
N MET A 592 -9.83 18.15 39.29
CA MET A 592 -9.63 16.76 38.84
C MET A 592 -8.77 15.94 39.80
N ARG A 593 -7.74 16.54 40.42
CA ARG A 593 -6.78 15.84 41.32
C ARG A 593 -7.44 15.21 42.56
N LYS A 594 -8.54 15.80 43.06
CA LYS A 594 -9.24 15.36 44.28
C LYS A 594 -10.29 14.28 44.04
N ARG A 595 -10.70 14.02 42.78
CA ARG A 595 -11.90 13.23 42.45
C ARG A 595 -11.64 11.86 41.84
N HIS A 596 -10.52 11.64 41.15
CA HIS A 596 -10.12 10.27 40.74
C HIS A 596 -9.63 9.42 41.92
N GLY A 597 -9.14 10.06 42.99
CA GLY A 597 -8.84 9.41 44.27
C GLY A 597 -10.05 8.68 44.84
N GLN A 598 -11.27 9.20 44.67
CA GLN A 598 -12.49 8.59 45.22
C GLN A 598 -12.86 7.25 44.54
N VAL A 599 -12.61 7.09 43.23
CA VAL A 599 -12.87 5.81 42.52
C VAL A 599 -11.83 4.75 42.92
N ILE A 600 -10.56 5.16 43.06
CA ILE A 600 -9.46 4.29 43.50
C ILE A 600 -9.59 3.94 45.00
N GLU A 601 -10.09 4.87 45.84
CA GLU A 601 -10.37 4.65 47.27
C GLU A 601 -11.55 3.71 47.50
N LEU A 602 -12.59 3.78 46.65
CA LEU A 602 -13.77 2.90 46.74
C LEU A 602 -13.47 1.47 46.28
N ASN A 603 -12.65 1.30 45.24
CA ASN A 603 -12.19 -0.01 44.80
C ASN A 603 -10.77 0.03 44.18
N PRO A 604 -9.72 -0.22 44.99
CA PRO A 604 -8.33 -0.16 44.54
C PRO A 604 -7.96 -1.20 43.46
N SER A 605 -8.77 -2.25 43.25
CA SER A 605 -8.52 -3.30 42.26
C SER A 605 -9.19 -3.03 40.89
N ALA A 606 -10.03 -1.98 40.78
CA ALA A 606 -10.70 -1.65 39.52
C ALA A 606 -9.78 -0.89 38.55
N TYR A 607 -9.46 -1.47 37.41
CA TYR A 607 -8.59 -0.85 36.38
C TYR A 607 -9.14 0.49 35.84
N LEU A 608 -10.46 0.63 35.81
CA LEU A 608 -11.16 1.77 35.21
C LEU A 608 -10.85 3.11 35.90
N GLY A 609 -10.55 3.07 37.21
CA GLY A 609 -10.09 4.24 37.95
C GLY A 609 -8.71 4.73 37.48
N TYR A 610 -7.81 3.81 37.15
CA TYR A 610 -6.48 4.11 36.64
C TYR A 610 -6.51 4.55 35.16
N GLN A 611 -7.45 4.03 34.36
CA GLN A 611 -7.69 4.50 32.99
C GLN A 611 -8.10 5.98 32.97
N LEU A 612 -9.08 6.37 33.80
CA LEU A 612 -9.53 7.75 33.90
C LEU A 612 -8.42 8.68 34.44
N LYS A 613 -7.59 8.17 35.36
CA LYS A 613 -6.41 8.88 35.85
C LYS A 613 -5.40 9.14 34.71
N HIS A 614 -5.12 8.14 33.89
CA HIS A 614 -4.25 8.29 32.71
C HIS A 614 -4.79 9.35 31.73
N GLU A 615 -6.07 9.27 31.34
CA GLU A 615 -6.68 10.21 30.38
C GLU A 615 -6.67 11.66 30.89
N ALA A 616 -6.94 11.88 32.17
CA ALA A 616 -6.90 13.19 32.79
C ALA A 616 -5.47 13.76 32.86
N LEU A 617 -4.48 12.93 33.23
CA LEU A 617 -3.08 13.33 33.30
C LEU A 617 -2.49 13.59 31.92
N HIS A 618 -2.86 12.79 30.92
CA HIS A 618 -2.52 13.01 29.51
C HIS A 618 -3.10 14.34 29.00
N GLY A 619 -4.39 14.61 29.26
CA GLY A 619 -5.02 15.89 28.90
C GLY A 619 -4.42 17.10 29.63
N ALA A 620 -3.82 16.88 30.80
CA ALA A 620 -3.08 17.89 31.57
C ALA A 620 -1.59 18.01 31.21
N GLN A 621 -1.12 17.28 30.18
CA GLN A 621 0.30 17.24 29.76
C GLN A 621 1.25 16.71 30.86
N CYS A 622 0.73 16.03 31.88
CA CYS A 622 1.50 15.33 32.92
C CYS A 622 1.81 13.90 32.46
N TYR A 623 2.57 13.77 31.36
CA TYR A 623 2.77 12.50 30.66
C TYR A 623 3.46 11.41 31.51
N ASP A 624 4.40 11.75 32.38
CA ASP A 624 5.10 10.77 33.23
C ASP A 624 4.12 10.07 34.19
N GLU A 625 3.31 10.86 34.90
CA GLU A 625 2.28 10.38 35.82
C GLU A 625 1.17 9.63 35.05
N ALA A 626 0.92 10.02 33.79
CA ALA A 626 -0.04 9.34 32.92
C ALA A 626 0.44 7.95 32.51
N VAL A 627 1.71 7.80 32.13
CA VAL A 627 2.30 6.49 31.78
C VAL A 627 2.33 5.57 33.01
N GLU A 628 2.67 6.08 34.18
CA GLU A 628 2.63 5.32 35.44
C GLU A 628 1.20 4.86 35.76
N ALA A 629 0.21 5.75 35.64
CA ALA A 629 -1.20 5.37 35.83
C ALA A 629 -1.64 4.28 34.85
N PHE A 630 -1.15 4.30 33.60
CA PHE A 630 -1.41 3.28 32.61
C PHE A 630 -0.73 1.94 32.94
N GLN A 631 0.51 1.96 33.44
CA GLN A 631 1.19 0.75 33.89
C GLN A 631 0.44 0.08 35.05
N ILE A 632 -0.03 0.88 36.01
CA ILE A 632 -0.84 0.36 37.12
C ILE A 632 -2.18 -0.18 36.60
N MET A 633 -2.80 0.51 35.64
CA MET A 633 -4.00 0.00 34.95
C MET A 633 -3.76 -1.38 34.33
N LEU A 634 -2.65 -1.58 33.60
CA LEU A 634 -2.29 -2.86 32.99
C LEU A 634 -2.06 -3.96 34.05
N LEU A 635 -1.36 -3.65 35.14
CA LEU A 635 -1.16 -4.60 36.25
C LEU A 635 -2.50 -5.04 36.88
N LYS A 636 -3.46 -4.11 37.02
CA LYS A 636 -4.80 -4.42 37.56
C LYS A 636 -5.72 -5.12 36.56
N LEU A 637 -5.49 -4.93 35.27
CA LEU A 637 -6.15 -5.69 34.20
C LEU A 637 -5.70 -7.16 34.16
N ASP A 638 -4.41 -7.43 34.36
CA ASP A 638 -3.86 -8.80 34.40
C ASP A 638 -4.33 -9.60 35.62
N GLU A 639 -4.65 -8.92 36.73
CA GLU A 639 -5.21 -9.53 37.95
C GLU A 639 -6.73 -9.85 37.84
N ALA A 640 -7.43 -9.35 36.80
CA ALA A 640 -8.88 -9.48 36.67
C ALA A 640 -9.31 -10.79 35.96
N PRO A 641 -10.29 -11.57 36.50
CA PRO A 641 -10.66 -12.88 35.98
C PRO A 641 -11.62 -12.87 34.75
N ASP A 642 -11.93 -11.71 34.17
CA ASP A 642 -12.96 -11.57 33.12
C ASP A 642 -12.39 -11.63 31.68
N PRO A 643 -12.83 -12.59 30.84
CA PRO A 643 -12.36 -12.74 29.46
C PRO A 643 -12.75 -11.61 28.50
N GLN A 644 -13.76 -10.77 28.81
CA GLN A 644 -14.06 -9.58 28.00
C GLN A 644 -13.01 -8.48 28.21
N ILE A 645 -12.43 -8.40 29.40
CA ILE A 645 -11.37 -7.44 29.76
C ILE A 645 -10.04 -7.81 29.08
N GLN A 646 -9.75 -9.11 28.92
CA GLN A 646 -8.62 -9.58 28.11
C GLN A 646 -8.71 -9.20 26.62
N LYS A 647 -9.91 -8.95 26.06
CA LYS A 647 -10.05 -8.41 24.70
C LYS A 647 -9.65 -6.93 24.59
N LEU A 648 -9.83 -6.14 25.65
CA LEU A 648 -9.34 -4.75 25.70
C LEU A 648 -7.79 -4.70 25.70
N TYR A 649 -7.14 -5.70 26.31
CA TYR A 649 -5.68 -5.86 26.27
C TYR A 649 -5.13 -6.05 24.85
N GLN A 650 -5.90 -6.67 23.94
CA GLN A 650 -5.47 -6.84 22.54
C GLN A 650 -5.33 -5.51 21.78
N HIS A 651 -5.84 -4.41 22.34
CA HIS A 651 -5.87 -3.09 21.73
C HIS A 651 -4.89 -2.08 22.35
N CYS A 652 -4.15 -2.45 23.40
CA CYS A 652 -3.17 -1.59 24.07
C CYS A 652 -1.76 -2.17 23.91
N ILE A 653 -0.76 -1.31 23.77
CA ILE A 653 0.65 -1.72 23.63
C ILE A 653 1.36 -1.47 24.95
N SER A 654 2.19 -2.42 25.40
CA SER A 654 2.96 -2.21 26.63
C SER A 654 3.93 -1.04 26.47
N PRO A 655 4.20 -0.24 27.51
CA PRO A 655 5.18 0.84 27.44
C PRO A 655 6.56 0.36 26.95
N PHE A 656 6.95 -0.86 27.31
CA PHE A 656 8.20 -1.48 26.85
C PHE A 656 8.22 -1.75 25.33
N GLU A 657 7.13 -2.25 24.74
CA GLU A 657 7.02 -2.45 23.30
C GLU A 657 6.99 -1.11 22.55
N ALA A 658 6.29 -0.12 23.08
CA ALA A 658 6.27 1.24 22.53
C ALA A 658 7.68 1.87 22.55
N GLU A 659 8.40 1.77 23.68
CA GLU A 659 9.79 2.22 23.78
C GLU A 659 10.71 1.48 22.81
N ASN A 660 10.54 0.16 22.64
CA ASN A 660 11.33 -0.62 21.70
C ASN A 660 11.09 -0.17 20.25
N ALA A 661 9.84 0.09 19.87
CA ALA A 661 9.50 0.59 18.54
C ALA A 661 10.11 1.97 18.27
N ILE A 662 9.98 2.91 19.22
CA ILE A 662 10.61 4.24 19.11
C ILE A 662 12.14 4.08 19.04
N ARG A 663 12.73 3.19 19.83
CA ARG A 663 14.18 2.95 19.84
C ARG A 663 14.69 2.42 18.50
N GLN A 664 13.96 1.53 17.84
CA GLN A 664 14.33 1.00 16.51
C GLN A 664 14.35 2.11 15.45
N VAL A 665 13.31 2.95 15.40
CA VAL A 665 13.24 4.08 14.48
C VAL A 665 14.33 5.12 14.79
N LEU A 666 14.55 5.40 16.07
CA LEU A 666 15.59 6.31 16.53
C LEU A 666 16.98 5.85 16.11
N HIS A 667 17.31 4.56 16.28
CA HIS A 667 18.59 4.02 15.84
C HIS A 667 18.76 4.13 14.33
N ALA A 668 17.75 3.75 13.55
CA ALA A 668 17.79 3.86 12.09
C ALA A 668 17.97 5.31 11.62
N HIS A 669 17.34 6.28 12.30
CA HIS A 669 17.51 7.71 12.00
C HIS A 669 18.91 8.20 12.37
N LEU A 670 19.40 7.86 13.57
CA LEU A 670 20.70 8.31 14.05
C LEU A 670 21.87 7.69 13.29
N ASP A 671 21.73 6.46 12.77
CA ASP A 671 22.74 5.83 11.92
C ASP A 671 22.99 6.61 10.63
N ASN A 672 21.95 7.28 10.13
CA ASN A 672 22.01 8.16 8.97
C ASN A 672 22.23 9.65 9.33
N ALA A 673 22.45 9.97 10.61
CA ALA A 673 22.68 11.34 11.08
C ALA A 673 24.16 11.58 11.45
N PRO A 674 24.62 12.85 11.46
CA PRO A 674 25.95 13.19 11.93
C PRO A 674 26.22 12.70 13.36
N LEU A 675 27.44 12.22 13.61
CA LEU A 675 27.83 11.64 14.91
C LEU A 675 27.69 12.61 16.10
N ARG A 676 27.84 13.90 15.84
CA ARG A 676 27.80 14.97 16.86
C ARG A 676 27.14 16.21 16.29
N LEU A 677 26.33 16.88 17.09
CA LEU A 677 25.60 18.09 16.74
C LEU A 677 25.74 19.10 17.87
N ILE A 678 25.76 20.39 17.54
CA ILE A 678 25.73 21.47 18.53
C ILE A 678 24.27 21.75 18.84
N ASN A 679 23.87 21.71 20.10
CA ASN A 679 22.56 22.19 20.50
C ASN A 679 22.56 23.73 20.42
N THR A 680 21.77 24.27 19.49
CA THR A 680 21.74 25.71 19.20
C THR A 680 21.09 26.51 20.32
N SER A 681 20.29 25.88 21.18
CA SER A 681 19.65 26.58 22.30
C SER A 681 20.63 26.89 23.43
N ASP A 682 21.49 25.94 23.78
CA ASP A 682 22.42 26.04 24.92
C ASP A 682 23.90 26.17 24.51
N GLY A 683 24.22 25.95 23.23
CA GLY A 683 25.57 26.05 22.68
C GLY A 683 26.47 24.84 22.99
N TRP A 684 25.93 23.73 23.51
CA TRP A 684 26.70 22.54 23.86
C TRP A 684 26.87 21.56 22.70
N LEU A 685 28.00 20.88 22.67
CA LEU A 685 28.23 19.76 21.75
C LEU A 685 27.58 18.48 22.28
N CYS A 686 26.65 17.89 21.53
CA CYS A 686 25.94 16.67 21.87
C CYS A 686 26.37 15.49 20.98
N ASP A 687 26.84 14.40 21.58
CA ASP A 687 27.03 13.11 20.90
C ASP A 687 25.69 12.34 20.78
N ARG A 688 25.71 11.16 20.16
CA ARG A 688 24.49 10.35 19.95
C ARG A 688 23.79 9.96 21.26
N GLU A 689 24.54 9.76 22.34
CA GLU A 689 23.99 9.40 23.66
C GLU A 689 23.29 10.60 24.29
N ALA A 690 23.95 11.75 24.34
CA ALA A 690 23.36 13.01 24.79
C ALA A 690 22.14 13.39 23.96
N GLN A 691 22.19 13.16 22.64
CA GLN A 691 21.06 13.40 21.74
C GLN A 691 19.87 12.49 22.03
N THR A 692 20.14 11.20 22.27
CA THR A 692 19.11 10.20 22.63
C THR A 692 18.51 10.50 23.99
N HIS A 693 19.34 10.85 24.97
CA HIS A 693 18.90 11.23 26.31
C HIS A 693 18.00 12.47 26.24
N ALA A 694 18.44 13.52 25.54
CA ALA A 694 17.66 14.74 25.37
C ALA A 694 16.29 14.48 24.72
N PHE A 695 16.23 13.61 23.70
CA PHE A 695 14.95 13.20 23.11
C PHE A 695 14.08 12.46 24.10
N LYS A 696 14.61 11.46 24.82
CA LYS A 696 13.84 10.71 25.83
C LYS A 696 13.29 11.58 26.96
N THR A 697 13.95 12.68 27.28
CA THR A 697 13.49 13.64 28.29
C THR A 697 12.52 14.69 27.76
N SER A 698 12.33 14.78 26.44
CA SER A 698 11.54 15.83 25.79
C SER A 698 10.03 15.59 25.93
N ALA A 699 9.25 16.68 25.83
CA ALA A 699 7.80 16.58 25.86
C ALA A 699 7.26 15.79 24.67
N GLU A 700 7.88 15.94 23.49
CA GLU A 700 7.51 15.23 22.26
C GLU A 700 7.68 13.72 22.38
N TYR A 701 8.76 13.24 23.04
CA TYR A 701 8.93 11.81 23.29
C TYR A 701 7.90 11.28 24.28
N LYS A 702 7.62 12.03 25.35
CA LYS A 702 6.65 11.64 26.37
C LYS A 702 5.23 11.59 25.81
N GLU A 703 4.87 12.57 24.99
CA GLU A 703 3.61 12.61 24.25
C GLU A 703 3.52 11.46 23.24
N LEU A 704 4.57 11.24 22.46
CA LEU A 704 4.65 10.12 21.50
C LEU A 704 4.48 8.77 22.20
N LEU A 705 5.18 8.57 23.32
CA LEU A 705 5.10 7.36 24.12
C LEU A 705 3.67 7.15 24.65
N ALA A 706 3.07 8.19 25.25
CA ALA A 706 1.71 8.12 25.78
C ALA A 706 0.65 7.90 24.68
N SER A 707 0.84 8.46 23.49
CA SER A 707 -0.02 8.27 22.31
C SER A 707 0.04 6.85 21.75
N ILE A 708 1.24 6.26 21.65
CA ILE A 708 1.43 4.89 21.13
C ILE A 708 0.83 3.85 22.07
N ILE A 709 0.99 4.05 23.38
CA ILE A 709 0.50 3.11 24.41
C ILE A 709 -1.03 2.90 24.30
N LYS A 710 -1.78 3.89 23.83
CA LYS A 710 -3.24 3.85 23.64
C LYS A 710 -3.69 3.13 22.36
N ASN A 711 -2.81 2.96 21.38
CA ASN A 711 -3.18 2.45 20.06
C ASN A 711 -2.64 1.03 19.85
N ALA A 712 -3.53 0.12 19.46
CA ALA A 712 -3.19 -1.28 19.17
C ALA A 712 -2.16 -1.46 18.05
N GLU A 713 -2.09 -0.47 17.14
CA GLU A 713 -1.22 -0.44 15.99
C GLU A 713 -0.17 0.66 16.20
N VAL A 714 1.09 0.26 16.27
CA VAL A 714 2.21 1.22 16.22
C VAL A 714 2.17 1.90 14.86
N GLN A 715 1.74 3.15 14.81
CA GLN A 715 1.85 3.97 13.60
C GLN A 715 3.32 4.32 13.39
N LEU A 716 4.05 3.44 12.69
CA LEU A 716 5.48 3.60 12.42
C LEU A 716 5.76 4.92 11.70
N GLU A 717 4.86 5.34 10.81
CA GLU A 717 4.91 6.63 10.12
C GLU A 717 4.86 7.81 11.11
N HIS A 718 3.97 7.78 12.11
CA HIS A 718 3.90 8.81 13.13
C HIS A 718 5.19 8.88 13.98
N ILE A 719 5.76 7.72 14.35
CA ILE A 719 7.06 7.68 15.05
C ILE A 719 8.15 8.26 14.16
N GLN A 720 8.21 7.86 12.90
CA GLN A 720 9.19 8.36 11.93
C GLN A 720 9.06 9.87 11.75
N ASP A 721 7.85 10.41 11.67
CA ASP A 721 7.59 11.85 11.52
C ASP A 721 8.03 12.64 12.75
N VAL A 722 7.67 12.19 13.96
CA VAL A 722 8.06 12.87 15.20
C VAL A 722 9.57 12.82 15.39
N VAL A 723 10.21 11.66 15.17
CA VAL A 723 11.67 11.50 15.23
C VAL A 723 12.33 12.37 14.15
N ALA A 724 11.88 12.32 12.90
CA ALA A 724 12.47 13.10 11.81
C ALA A 724 12.30 14.61 12.00
N LYS A 725 11.20 15.05 12.62
CA LYS A 725 10.94 16.46 12.98
C LYS A 725 11.82 16.90 14.15
N TYR A 726 11.94 16.09 15.20
CA TYR A 726 12.76 16.40 16.38
C TYR A 726 14.25 16.46 16.03
N PHE A 727 14.75 15.51 15.25
CA PHE A 727 16.15 15.44 14.87
C PHE A 727 16.50 16.31 13.65
N ARG A 728 15.68 17.30 13.29
CA ARG A 728 16.03 18.31 12.27
C ARG A 728 17.29 19.07 12.67
N TRP A 729 18.25 19.18 11.76
CA TRP A 729 19.53 19.84 12.02
C TRP A 729 19.99 20.74 10.87
N VAL A 730 20.51 21.93 11.14
CA VAL A 730 20.98 22.84 10.09
C VAL A 730 22.47 22.64 9.84
N MET A 731 22.90 22.74 8.58
CA MET A 731 24.31 22.70 8.21
C MET A 731 24.92 24.09 8.14
N LEU A 732 26.00 24.31 8.87
CA LEU A 732 26.88 25.46 8.63
C LEU A 732 27.86 25.11 7.51
N SER A 733 28.02 26.01 6.53
CA SER A 733 29.02 25.83 5.48
C SER A 733 30.43 25.62 6.05
N HIS A 734 31.18 24.70 5.44
CA HIS A 734 32.54 24.33 5.78
C HIS A 734 33.57 25.44 5.49
N ARG A 735 33.19 26.52 4.81
CA ARG A 735 34.13 27.61 4.52
C ARG A 735 34.39 28.48 5.74
N TRP A 736 35.50 28.25 6.41
CA TRP A 736 36.04 29.15 7.45
C TRP A 736 36.90 30.25 6.83
N GLY A 737 37.10 31.33 7.60
CA GLY A 737 38.05 32.41 7.30
C GLY A 737 39.51 31.94 7.40
N GLU A 738 40.37 32.69 8.09
CA GLU A 738 41.78 32.31 8.25
C GLU A 738 42.01 31.11 9.18
N LYS A 739 41.20 31.00 10.23
CA LYS A 739 41.26 29.91 11.21
C LYS A 739 39.94 29.16 11.25
N GLU A 740 40.01 27.85 11.42
CA GLU A 740 38.87 26.97 11.66
C GLU A 740 38.90 26.51 13.12
N PRO A 741 37.77 26.50 13.83
CA PRO A 741 37.71 25.91 15.16
C PRO A 741 37.84 24.39 15.04
N LEU A 742 38.73 23.80 15.83
CA LEU A 742 38.91 22.36 15.92
C LEU A 742 38.01 21.80 17.03
N LEU A 743 37.75 20.48 17.03
CA LEU A 743 36.88 19.88 18.04
C LEU A 743 37.31 20.19 19.47
N HIS A 744 38.60 20.14 19.77
CA HIS A 744 39.10 20.42 21.12
C HIS A 744 38.93 21.89 21.55
N ASP A 745 38.69 22.80 20.59
CA ASP A 745 38.43 24.21 20.89
C ASP A 745 37.00 24.42 21.40
N ILE A 746 36.08 23.52 21.06
CA ILE A 746 34.64 23.59 21.36
C ILE A 746 34.16 22.43 22.26
N GLN A 747 34.93 21.37 22.39
CA GLN A 747 34.58 20.21 23.20
C GLN A 747 34.61 20.60 24.68
N ASP A 748 33.55 20.21 25.39
CA ASP A 748 33.34 20.51 26.80
C ASP A 748 33.25 22.03 27.10
N LYS A 749 32.96 22.85 26.09
CA LYS A 749 32.74 24.30 26.19
C LYS A 749 31.44 24.73 25.55
N VAL A 750 30.85 25.80 26.06
CA VAL A 750 29.67 26.44 25.48
C VAL A 750 30.10 27.37 24.34
N VAL A 751 29.51 27.19 23.14
CA VAL A 751 29.83 28.02 21.95
C VAL A 751 29.68 29.52 22.22
N TYR A 752 28.66 29.90 22.98
CA TYR A 752 28.37 31.30 23.34
C TYR A 752 29.41 31.93 24.28
N GLU A 753 30.20 31.11 24.98
CA GLU A 753 31.21 31.56 25.94
C GLU A 753 32.64 31.56 25.35
N LEU A 754 32.79 31.17 24.09
CA LEU A 754 34.09 31.18 23.41
C LEU A 754 34.55 32.61 23.12
N ASP A 755 35.84 32.85 23.24
CA ASP A 755 36.46 34.14 22.89
C ASP A 755 36.08 34.53 21.45
N PRO A 756 35.60 35.77 21.21
CA PRO A 756 35.14 36.20 19.91
C PRO A 756 36.33 36.43 18.98
N VAL A 757 36.62 35.41 18.17
CA VAL A 757 37.54 35.43 17.04
C VAL A 757 36.71 35.11 15.80
N ASP A 758 37.07 35.60 14.61
CA ASP A 758 36.30 35.44 13.37
C ASP A 758 35.70 34.03 13.14
N SER A 759 36.41 32.98 13.56
CA SER A 759 36.00 31.58 13.50
C SER A 759 34.91 31.21 14.52
N THR A 760 35.04 31.64 15.78
CA THR A 760 34.06 31.38 16.84
C THR A 760 32.84 32.28 16.71
N THR A 761 33.01 33.54 16.27
CA THR A 761 31.89 34.44 15.95
C THR A 761 31.02 33.86 14.84
N LYS A 762 31.60 33.18 13.84
CA LYS A 762 30.80 32.49 12.83
C LYS A 762 29.96 31.36 13.44
N LEU A 763 30.50 30.65 14.43
CA LEU A 763 29.79 29.56 15.10
C LEU A 763 28.66 30.08 16.00
N GLN A 764 28.93 31.15 16.76
CA GLN A 764 27.98 31.83 17.64
C GLN A 764 26.79 32.37 16.85
N SER A 765 27.02 33.21 15.85
CA SER A 765 25.94 33.77 15.02
C SER A 765 25.17 32.70 14.24
N PHE A 766 25.82 31.61 13.85
CA PHE A 766 25.12 30.46 13.27
C PHE A 766 24.13 29.85 14.27
N CYS A 767 24.54 29.64 15.52
CA CYS A 767 23.66 29.12 16.57
C CYS A 767 22.52 30.10 16.87
N GLU A 768 22.79 31.41 16.94
CA GLU A 768 21.78 32.45 17.16
C GLU A 768 20.71 32.45 16.05
N ILE A 769 21.10 32.54 14.79
CA ILE A 769 20.17 32.57 13.65
C ILE A 769 19.36 31.28 13.56
N THR A 770 20.00 30.14 13.80
CA THR A 770 19.33 28.84 13.75
C THR A 770 18.29 28.73 14.87
N ARG A 771 18.62 29.22 16.07
CA ARG A 771 17.70 29.29 17.21
C ARG A 771 16.52 30.22 16.91
N ASP A 772 16.80 31.43 16.42
CA ASP A 772 15.78 32.45 16.18
C ASP A 772 14.84 32.08 15.01
N ALA A 773 15.33 31.32 14.03
CA ALA A 773 14.53 30.75 12.94
C ALA A 773 13.67 29.54 13.35
N GLY A 774 13.65 29.18 14.64
CA GLY A 774 12.82 28.11 15.17
C GLY A 774 13.36 26.69 14.95
N PHE A 775 14.62 26.55 14.52
CA PHE A 775 15.34 25.28 14.51
C PHE A 775 15.96 25.05 15.89
N TYR A 776 15.09 24.92 16.89
CA TYR A 776 15.47 24.65 18.26
C TYR A 776 16.11 23.25 18.33
N GLY A 777 17.43 23.20 18.48
CA GLY A 777 18.07 22.07 19.13
C GLY A 777 19.26 21.42 18.46
N ARG A 778 19.59 21.69 17.17
CA ARG A 778 20.73 21.00 16.51
C ARG A 778 21.30 21.75 15.30
N GLY A 779 22.57 22.15 15.37
CA GLY A 779 23.38 22.67 14.28
C GLY A 779 24.60 21.78 14.04
N TRP A 780 24.87 21.40 12.79
CA TRP A 780 26.03 20.62 12.42
C TRP A 780 27.15 21.51 11.87
N THR A 781 28.38 21.28 12.34
CA THR A 781 29.60 21.88 11.80
C THR A 781 30.72 20.84 11.74
N ARG A 782 31.69 20.97 10.83
CA ARG A 782 32.85 20.06 10.78
C ARG A 782 33.69 20.11 12.06
N ALA A 783 33.80 21.29 12.68
CA ALA A 783 34.51 21.51 13.93
C ALA A 783 34.04 20.54 15.03
N ALA A 784 32.71 20.32 15.12
CA ALA A 784 32.05 19.41 16.06
C ALA A 784 32.40 17.93 15.91
N SER A 785 33.16 17.53 14.87
CA SER A 785 33.32 16.12 14.48
C SER A 785 34.75 15.55 14.55
N THR A 786 35.80 16.32 14.88
CA THR A 786 37.21 15.90 14.60
C THR A 786 38.20 15.94 15.78
N ARG A 787 38.54 14.78 16.39
CA ARG A 787 39.62 14.66 17.40
C ARG A 787 41.01 14.68 16.72
N LYS A 788 41.96 15.44 17.29
CA LYS A 788 43.35 15.62 16.79
C LYS A 788 44.17 14.32 16.64
N GLN A 789 43.69 13.19 17.18
CA GLN A 789 44.35 11.87 17.13
C GLN A 789 43.79 10.91 16.05
N CYS A 790 42.72 11.27 15.35
CA CYS A 790 42.31 10.49 14.20
C CYS A 790 43.29 10.75 13.06
N ARG A 791 44.23 9.82 12.84
CA ARG A 791 44.93 9.71 11.56
C ARG A 791 43.88 9.84 10.45
N ALA A 792 44.23 10.59 9.43
CA ALA A 792 43.38 11.12 8.39
C ALA A 792 42.33 10.18 7.70
N PRO A 793 42.41 8.82 7.68
CA PRO A 793 41.40 7.97 7.03
C PRO A 793 39.92 8.12 7.44
N LYS A 794 39.59 8.59 8.66
CA LYS A 794 38.17 8.75 9.08
C LYS A 794 37.53 10.09 8.66
N ILE A 795 38.31 11.06 8.19
CA ILE A 795 37.86 12.44 7.92
C ILE A 795 37.10 12.51 6.60
N GLY A 796 37.60 11.89 5.54
CA GLY A 796 36.93 11.89 4.24
C GLY A 796 35.69 10.99 4.20
N GLN A 797 35.68 9.86 4.92
CA GLN A 797 34.48 9.00 4.99
C GLN A 797 33.25 9.72 5.55
N LEU A 798 33.42 10.63 6.53
CA LEU A 798 32.31 11.40 7.09
C LEU A 798 31.68 12.33 6.04
N HIS A 799 32.51 13.02 5.23
CA HIS A 799 32.03 13.95 4.20
C HIS A 799 31.40 13.22 2.99
N VAL A 800 31.87 12.01 2.67
CA VAL A 800 31.31 11.16 1.61
C VAL A 800 29.93 10.63 2.00
N CYS A 801 29.71 10.26 3.27
CA CYS A 801 28.38 9.96 3.81
C CYS A 801 27.46 11.19 3.80
N LEU A 802 28.02 12.38 4.00
CA LEU A 802 27.27 13.63 4.13
C LEU A 802 26.50 14.01 2.86
N VAL A 803 27.00 13.74 1.65
CA VAL A 803 26.25 14.03 0.41
C VAL A 803 25.07 13.09 0.21
N SER A 804 25.26 11.79 0.49
CA SER A 804 24.19 10.80 0.46
C SER A 804 23.10 11.13 1.50
N GLN A 805 23.50 11.64 2.67
CA GLN A 805 22.61 12.10 3.74
C GLN A 805 21.91 13.43 3.42
N LEU A 806 22.61 14.39 2.79
CA LEU A 806 22.06 15.68 2.37
C LEU A 806 21.07 15.57 1.20
N SER A 807 21.30 14.64 0.26
CA SER A 807 20.39 14.39 -0.87
C SER A 807 19.09 13.69 -0.45
N THR A 808 19.10 12.97 0.68
CA THR A 808 17.95 12.20 1.19
C THR A 808 17.12 12.97 2.21
N HIS A 809 17.76 13.72 3.10
CA HIS A 809 17.08 14.38 4.22
C HIS A 809 17.15 15.90 4.05
N ASN A 810 15.99 16.51 3.79
CA ASN A 810 15.76 17.95 3.88
C ASN A 810 16.55 18.51 5.04
N ARG A 811 17.51 19.42 4.84
CA ARG A 811 17.99 20.37 5.86
C ARG A 811 18.88 21.46 5.25
N LEU A 812 18.60 22.67 5.73
CA LEU A 812 19.11 23.99 5.35
C LEU A 812 20.65 24.09 5.40
N SER A 813 21.28 24.61 4.35
CA SER A 813 22.68 25.06 4.40
C SER A 813 22.75 26.57 4.55
N ILE A 814 23.44 27.03 5.59
CA ILE A 814 23.71 28.45 5.83
C ILE A 814 25.15 28.77 5.38
N GLY A 815 25.27 29.59 4.34
CA GLY A 815 26.55 30.13 3.90
C GLY A 815 26.72 31.59 4.34
N ARG A 816 27.79 31.93 5.06
CA ARG A 816 28.26 33.33 5.26
C ARG A 816 29.37 33.78 4.29
N SER A 817 29.11 34.77 3.43
CA SER A 817 30.07 35.26 2.44
C SER A 817 31.17 36.07 3.14
N TYR A 818 32.44 35.77 2.84
CA TYR A 818 33.59 36.46 3.43
C TYR A 818 34.17 37.51 2.47
N PHE A 819 34.09 38.78 2.91
CA PHE A 819 34.86 39.99 2.54
C PHE A 819 34.32 41.02 1.50
N ILE A 820 34.18 42.26 2.03
CA ILE A 820 34.35 43.65 1.52
C ILE A 820 33.40 44.18 0.43
N GLN A 821 32.51 45.09 0.87
CA GLN A 821 31.93 46.29 0.21
C GLN A 821 31.29 46.22 -1.18
N SER A 822 31.30 45.10 -1.92
CA SER A 822 30.63 44.99 -3.22
C SER A 822 29.82 43.70 -3.38
N CYS A 823 28.51 43.88 -3.56
CA CYS A 823 27.40 42.92 -3.49
C CYS A 823 27.32 41.85 -4.59
N THR A 824 28.17 40.81 -4.63
CA THR A 824 27.91 39.62 -5.50
C THR A 824 28.38 38.29 -4.90
N LEU A 825 27.50 37.29 -4.90
CA LEU A 825 27.79 35.86 -4.65
C LEU A 825 28.84 35.34 -5.63
N ALA A 826 28.91 35.93 -6.83
CA ALA A 826 29.84 35.54 -7.88
C ALA A 826 31.33 35.61 -7.46
N ARG A 827 31.70 36.59 -6.63
CA ARG A 827 33.08 36.78 -6.17
C ARG A 827 33.42 36.01 -4.89
N SER A 828 32.48 35.19 -4.40
CA SER A 828 32.69 34.47 -3.15
C SER A 828 33.77 33.40 -3.25
N ALA A 829 34.54 33.26 -2.17
CA ALA A 829 35.54 32.21 -2.01
C ALA A 829 34.96 30.78 -2.06
N TRP A 830 33.64 30.59 -1.86
CA TRP A 830 33.03 29.27 -2.06
C TRP A 830 33.16 28.79 -3.49
N ASN A 831 32.99 29.66 -4.48
CA ASN A 831 32.99 29.27 -5.89
C ASN A 831 34.33 28.65 -6.34
N LYS A 832 35.40 28.81 -5.53
CA LYS A 832 36.75 28.28 -5.80
C LYS A 832 37.14 27.08 -4.92
N ARG A 833 36.31 26.60 -3.99
CA ARG A 833 36.71 25.53 -3.03
C ARG A 833 36.07 24.20 -3.40
N GLY A 834 36.85 23.10 -3.37
CA GLY A 834 36.40 21.76 -3.78
C GLY A 834 35.16 21.25 -3.03
N TRP A 835 35.23 21.16 -1.70
CA TRP A 835 34.14 20.63 -0.86
C TRP A 835 32.81 21.41 -0.94
N THR A 836 32.85 22.66 -1.37
CA THR A 836 31.66 23.53 -1.42
C THR A 836 30.76 23.23 -2.63
N VAL A 837 31.25 22.49 -3.64
CA VAL A 837 30.39 22.00 -4.74
C VAL A 837 29.21 21.22 -4.18
N GLN A 838 29.50 20.32 -3.24
CA GLN A 838 28.52 19.48 -2.59
C GLN A 838 27.52 20.31 -1.76
N GLU A 839 27.99 21.39 -1.13
CA GLU A 839 27.13 22.30 -0.36
C GLU A 839 26.13 23.06 -1.23
N PHE A 840 26.48 23.34 -2.49
CA PHE A 840 25.55 23.97 -3.44
C PHE A 840 24.57 22.95 -4.04
N LEU A 841 25.05 21.74 -4.35
CA LEU A 841 24.27 20.74 -5.05
C LEU A 841 23.32 19.97 -4.13
N ALA A 842 23.82 19.41 -3.03
CA ALA A 842 23.13 18.39 -2.26
C ALA A 842 21.92 18.88 -1.43
N PRO A 843 21.94 20.05 -0.76
CA PRO A 843 20.82 20.50 0.06
C PRO A 843 19.60 20.89 -0.79
N LYS A 844 18.40 20.56 -0.34
CA LYS A 844 17.14 21.05 -0.95
C LYS A 844 16.84 22.51 -0.63
N VAL A 845 17.35 22.99 0.51
CA VAL A 845 17.16 24.37 0.99
C VAL A 845 18.52 24.99 1.28
N ILE A 846 18.79 26.16 0.71
CA ILE A 846 20.02 26.93 0.96
C ILE A 846 19.64 28.37 1.29
N LEU A 847 20.30 28.93 2.30
CA LEU A 847 20.26 30.36 2.60
C LEU A 847 21.67 30.94 2.60
N PHE A 848 21.84 32.01 1.84
CA PHE A 848 23.07 32.77 1.78
C PHE A 848 22.94 33.99 2.68
N TYR A 849 23.98 34.28 3.44
CA TYR A 849 24.07 35.40 4.36
C TYR A 849 25.29 36.25 4.00
N ARG A 850 25.12 37.56 4.17
CA ARG A 850 26.21 38.54 4.07
C ARG A 850 27.14 38.44 5.27
N GLN A 851 28.24 39.19 5.25
CA GLN A 851 29.23 39.16 6.31
C GLN A 851 28.66 39.61 7.66
N ASP A 852 27.66 40.48 7.68
CA ASP A 852 26.93 40.96 8.86
C ASP A 852 25.79 40.02 9.30
N TRP A 853 25.68 38.83 8.70
CA TRP A 853 24.60 37.87 8.96
C TRP A 853 23.20 38.38 8.60
N THR A 854 23.10 39.38 7.74
CA THR A 854 21.86 39.69 7.03
C THR A 854 21.65 38.70 5.88
N LEU A 855 20.39 38.39 5.56
CA LEU A 855 20.06 37.49 4.45
C LEU A 855 20.49 38.10 3.11
N TYR A 856 21.04 37.29 2.21
CA TYR A 856 21.54 37.74 0.91
C TYR A 856 20.40 37.93 -0.10
N GLY A 857 20.22 39.18 -0.53
CA GLY A 857 19.15 39.62 -1.43
C GLY A 857 18.01 40.26 -0.64
N ASP A 858 17.22 41.13 -1.27
CA ASP A 858 16.08 41.82 -0.63
C ASP A 858 14.83 40.91 -0.52
N TYR A 859 15.01 39.60 -0.71
CA TYR A 859 13.96 38.59 -0.78
C TYR A 859 13.83 37.85 0.56
N HIS A 860 12.65 37.88 1.18
CA HIS A 860 12.32 37.13 2.40
C HIS A 860 12.00 35.64 2.15
N SER A 861 12.52 35.03 1.07
CA SER A 861 12.26 33.62 0.80
C SER A 861 12.95 32.72 1.85
N THR A 862 12.26 31.66 2.25
CA THR A 862 12.80 30.62 3.14
C THR A 862 13.76 29.67 2.40
N ASN A 863 13.95 29.84 1.09
CA ASN A 863 14.87 29.06 0.26
C ASN A 863 15.45 29.84 -0.93
N HIS A 864 16.76 30.10 -0.96
CA HIS A 864 17.39 30.79 -2.09
C HIS A 864 17.45 29.95 -3.37
N LYS A 865 17.27 28.62 -3.31
CA LYS A 865 17.18 27.79 -4.53
C LYS A 865 15.94 28.07 -5.37
N GLU A 866 14.91 28.70 -4.79
CA GLU A 866 13.71 29.12 -5.52
C GLU A 866 13.91 30.44 -6.27
N SER A 867 14.96 31.21 -5.95
CA SER A 867 15.27 32.46 -6.64
C SER A 867 16.06 32.19 -7.92
N THR A 868 15.42 32.42 -9.07
CA THR A 868 16.06 32.30 -10.38
C THR A 868 17.26 33.23 -10.52
N ALA A 869 17.18 34.46 -10.00
CA ALA A 869 18.27 35.43 -10.04
C ALA A 869 19.51 34.96 -9.26
N ILE A 870 19.32 34.48 -8.02
CA ILE A 870 20.44 34.00 -7.19
C ILE A 870 21.06 32.73 -7.79
N MET A 871 20.23 31.81 -8.27
CA MET A 871 20.72 30.57 -8.88
C MET A 871 21.42 30.82 -10.22
N GLN A 872 20.97 31.81 -11.01
CA GLN A 872 21.66 32.23 -12.24
C GLN A 872 23.02 32.86 -11.92
N GLU A 873 23.07 33.76 -10.93
CA GLU A 873 24.35 34.34 -10.47
C GLU A 873 25.32 33.24 -10.00
N LEU A 874 24.83 32.25 -9.26
CA LEU A 874 25.64 31.12 -8.79
C LEU A 874 26.09 30.23 -9.96
N GLY A 875 25.21 29.98 -10.94
CA GLY A 875 25.52 29.20 -12.14
C GLY A 875 26.62 29.85 -12.96
N ASP A 876 26.51 31.15 -13.23
CA ASP A 876 27.51 31.92 -13.96
C ASP A 876 28.87 31.93 -13.25
N ALA A 877 28.85 31.99 -11.92
CA ALA A 877 30.07 32.05 -11.11
C ALA A 877 30.77 30.70 -10.92
N THR A 878 30.01 29.61 -10.89
CA THR A 878 30.53 28.26 -10.61
C THR A 878 30.69 27.39 -11.85
N GLY A 879 30.04 27.75 -12.96
CA GLY A 879 29.93 26.92 -14.16
C GLY A 879 29.02 25.70 -13.98
N ILE A 880 28.21 25.66 -12.93
CA ILE A 880 27.20 24.61 -12.69
C ILE A 880 25.89 25.03 -13.34
N ASP A 881 25.26 24.12 -14.08
CA ASP A 881 23.99 24.44 -14.73
C ASP A 881 22.87 24.66 -13.69
N LEU A 882 21.92 25.52 -14.05
CA LEU A 882 20.81 25.92 -13.18
C LEU A 882 19.96 24.73 -12.72
N ARG A 883 19.76 23.72 -13.58
CA ARG A 883 18.95 22.55 -13.25
C ARG A 883 19.65 21.68 -12.22
N SER A 884 20.96 21.51 -12.32
CA SER A 884 21.75 20.79 -11.31
C SER A 884 21.82 21.55 -9.99
N LEU A 885 21.88 22.89 -10.00
CA LEU A 885 21.83 23.66 -8.74
C LEU A 885 20.51 23.46 -7.99
N VAL A 886 19.38 23.37 -8.69
CA VAL A 886 18.05 23.22 -8.07
C VAL A 886 17.70 21.75 -7.78
N ALA A 887 18.01 20.84 -8.71
CA ALA A 887 17.56 19.45 -8.70
C ALA A 887 18.70 18.45 -8.93
N PHE A 888 19.76 18.53 -8.11
CA PHE A 888 20.87 17.60 -8.17
C PHE A 888 20.50 16.19 -7.70
N ARG A 889 20.97 15.16 -8.42
CA ARG A 889 20.99 13.77 -7.96
C ARG A 889 22.42 13.20 -8.03
N PRO A 890 22.95 12.64 -6.93
CA PRO A 890 24.21 11.90 -6.95
C PRO A 890 24.20 10.76 -7.98
N GLY A 891 25.35 10.48 -8.61
CA GLY A 891 25.50 9.35 -9.54
C GLY A 891 26.52 9.59 -10.64
N THR A 892 26.80 8.57 -11.45
CA THR A 892 27.87 8.59 -12.46
C THR A 892 27.46 9.07 -13.85
N ARG A 893 26.22 9.51 -14.03
CA ARG A 893 25.74 10.14 -15.28
C ARG A 893 26.39 11.51 -15.52
N SER A 894 26.60 11.86 -16.79
CA SER A 894 27.23 13.10 -17.25
C SER A 894 28.56 13.39 -16.52
N PRO A 895 29.48 12.43 -16.42
CA PRO A 895 30.65 12.57 -15.58
C PRO A 895 31.58 13.68 -16.05
N ARG A 896 31.68 13.90 -17.37
CA ARG A 896 32.51 14.97 -17.94
C ARG A 896 32.10 16.38 -17.52
N GLU A 897 30.80 16.62 -17.40
CA GLU A 897 30.22 17.89 -16.93
C GLU A 897 30.51 18.08 -15.44
N LYS A 898 30.26 17.05 -14.62
CA LYS A 898 30.55 17.07 -13.18
C LYS A 898 32.03 17.29 -12.87
N LEU A 899 32.93 16.71 -13.67
CA LEU A 899 34.37 16.93 -13.58
C LEU A 899 34.76 18.37 -13.95
N GLN A 900 34.05 19.00 -14.90
CA GLN A 900 34.24 20.40 -15.23
C GLN A 900 33.90 21.33 -14.06
N TRP A 901 32.80 21.08 -13.34
CA TRP A 901 32.40 21.88 -12.17
C TRP A 901 33.49 21.93 -11.08
N ALA A 902 34.31 20.88 -11.01
CA ALA A 902 35.41 20.75 -10.06
C ALA A 902 36.76 21.25 -10.60
N SER A 903 36.91 21.38 -11.92
CA SER A 903 38.18 21.67 -12.60
C SER A 903 38.83 22.99 -12.21
N THR A 904 38.06 24.00 -11.81
CA THR A 904 38.55 25.33 -11.43
C THR A 904 38.71 25.52 -9.92
N ARG A 905 38.56 24.44 -9.15
CA ARG A 905 38.49 24.48 -7.69
C ARG A 905 39.78 24.03 -7.02
N ILE A 906 39.99 24.54 -5.82
CA ILE A 906 41.19 24.38 -5.02
C ILE A 906 40.82 23.70 -3.69
N THR A 907 41.68 22.80 -3.23
CA THR A 907 41.56 22.11 -1.94
C THR A 907 42.77 22.40 -1.06
N THR A 908 42.62 22.21 0.25
CA THR A 908 43.71 22.48 1.22
C THR A 908 44.64 21.26 1.30
N LEU A 909 44.08 20.06 1.41
CA LEU A 909 44.80 18.81 1.19
C LEU A 909 44.71 18.43 -0.29
N GLN A 910 45.80 17.93 -0.85
CA GLN A 910 45.90 17.69 -2.28
C GLN A 910 44.95 16.56 -2.75
N GLU A 911 44.73 15.52 -1.94
CA GLU A 911 43.89 14.37 -2.26
C GLU A 911 42.39 14.70 -2.24
N ASP A 912 42.00 15.73 -1.48
CA ASP A 912 40.61 16.18 -1.37
C ASP A 912 40.02 16.62 -2.71
N ILE A 913 40.85 16.94 -3.71
CA ILE A 913 40.39 17.26 -5.06
C ILE A 913 39.58 16.11 -5.68
N ALA A 914 39.91 14.86 -5.29
CA ALA A 914 39.17 13.66 -5.67
C ALA A 914 38.12 13.29 -4.61
N TYR A 915 38.46 13.31 -3.32
CA TYR A 915 37.53 12.89 -2.27
C TYR A 915 36.27 13.77 -2.18
N SER A 916 36.40 15.06 -2.49
CA SER A 916 35.27 15.99 -2.59
C SER A 916 34.32 15.71 -3.76
N LEU A 917 34.58 14.70 -4.58
CA LEU A 917 33.71 14.30 -5.69
C LEU A 917 33.00 12.97 -5.44
N PHE A 918 33.41 12.18 -4.45
CA PHE A 918 32.82 10.85 -4.20
C PHE A 918 31.30 10.92 -4.02
N GLY A 919 30.84 11.89 -3.21
CA GLY A 919 29.41 12.12 -2.99
C GLY A 919 28.66 12.61 -4.23
N ILE A 920 29.30 13.38 -5.12
CA ILE A 920 28.70 13.87 -6.37
C ILE A 920 28.48 12.73 -7.35
N PHE A 921 29.43 11.80 -7.39
CA PHE A 921 29.40 10.61 -8.23
C PHE A 921 28.66 9.42 -7.61
N GLY A 922 28.32 9.49 -6.32
CA GLY A 922 27.70 8.38 -5.59
C GLY A 922 28.62 7.15 -5.46
N VAL A 923 29.94 7.36 -5.40
CA VAL A 923 30.94 6.28 -5.31
C VAL A 923 31.44 6.09 -3.88
N HIS A 924 31.66 4.82 -3.49
CA HIS A 924 32.12 4.44 -2.15
C HIS A 924 33.56 3.91 -2.20
N LEU A 925 34.53 4.83 -2.14
CA LEU A 925 35.96 4.50 -2.15
C LEU A 925 36.62 4.78 -0.79
N PRO A 926 37.65 4.01 -0.39
CA PRO A 926 38.43 4.32 0.80
C PRO A 926 39.23 5.61 0.62
N VAL A 927 39.29 6.40 1.69
CA VAL A 927 40.06 7.64 1.77
C VAL A 927 41.44 7.35 2.36
N MET A 928 42.49 7.71 1.64
CA MET A 928 43.88 7.34 1.91
C MET A 928 44.82 8.55 1.78
N TYR A 929 44.79 9.45 2.75
CA TYR A 929 45.71 10.58 2.76
C TYR A 929 47.17 10.13 2.79
N GLY A 930 48.01 10.75 1.96
CA GLY A 930 49.39 10.34 1.71
C GLY A 930 49.56 9.51 0.43
N GLU A 931 48.47 9.09 -0.24
CA GLU A 931 48.55 8.39 -1.52
C GLU A 931 48.95 9.30 -2.71
N ASN A 932 49.01 10.61 -2.50
CA ASN A 932 49.15 11.68 -3.50
C ASN A 932 47.87 11.99 -4.30
N LYS A 933 47.76 13.23 -4.80
CA LYS A 933 46.56 13.69 -5.53
C LYS A 933 46.31 12.93 -6.85
N ARG A 934 47.36 12.49 -7.54
CA ARG A 934 47.29 11.82 -8.85
C ARG A 934 46.67 10.43 -8.72
N ASN A 935 47.06 9.68 -7.69
CA ASN A 935 46.51 8.37 -7.37
C ASN A 935 45.07 8.49 -6.86
N ALA A 936 44.78 9.47 -5.99
CA ALA A 936 43.43 9.71 -5.50
C ALA A 936 42.45 10.01 -6.66
N LEU A 937 42.85 10.89 -7.59
CA LEU A 937 42.09 11.19 -8.80
C LEU A 937 41.99 9.98 -9.73
N GLY A 938 43.09 9.25 -9.95
CA GLY A 938 43.12 8.04 -10.77
C GLY A 938 42.13 6.97 -10.29
N ARG A 939 42.08 6.70 -8.98
CA ARG A 939 41.10 5.77 -8.38
C ARG A 939 39.66 6.24 -8.59
N LEU A 940 39.39 7.52 -8.40
CA LEU A 940 38.06 8.09 -8.64
C LEU A 940 37.62 7.89 -10.09
N LEU A 941 38.44 8.32 -11.05
CA LEU A 941 38.09 8.26 -12.47
C LEU A 941 37.96 6.81 -12.95
N GLN A 942 38.82 5.91 -12.46
CA GLN A 942 38.70 4.47 -12.67
C GLN A 942 37.31 3.97 -12.23
N GLU A 943 36.88 4.35 -11.03
CA GLU A 943 35.62 3.92 -10.45
C GLU A 943 34.41 4.48 -11.21
N ILE A 944 34.48 5.74 -11.65
CA ILE A 944 33.45 6.38 -12.46
C ILE A 944 33.28 5.64 -13.78
N VAL A 945 34.38 5.32 -14.49
CA VAL A 945 34.33 4.56 -15.74
C VAL A 945 33.80 3.15 -15.50
N ALA A 946 34.21 2.49 -14.42
CA ALA A 946 33.72 1.14 -14.07
C ALA A 946 32.20 1.11 -13.81
N HIS A 947 31.64 2.15 -13.20
CA HIS A 947 30.21 2.25 -12.89
C HIS A 947 29.36 2.76 -14.04
N SER A 948 29.86 3.73 -14.82
CA SER A 948 29.08 4.36 -15.90
C SER A 948 29.27 3.70 -17.26
N GLY A 949 30.45 3.14 -17.54
CA GLY A 949 30.87 2.81 -18.90
C GLY A 949 31.07 4.03 -19.81
N ASP A 950 30.92 5.25 -19.29
CA ASP A 950 30.94 6.49 -20.06
C ASP A 950 32.38 6.94 -20.34
N VAL A 951 32.74 6.89 -21.61
CA VAL A 951 34.07 7.26 -22.11
C VAL A 951 34.31 8.78 -22.15
N SER A 952 33.30 9.61 -21.86
CA SER A 952 33.46 11.07 -21.76
C SER A 952 34.42 11.49 -20.65
N VAL A 953 34.67 10.62 -19.67
CA VAL A 953 35.75 10.80 -18.66
C VAL A 953 37.13 10.90 -19.33
N LEU A 954 37.31 10.34 -20.52
CA LEU A 954 38.59 10.39 -21.25
C LEU A 954 38.76 11.70 -22.04
N ASP A 955 37.75 12.57 -22.10
CA ASP A 955 37.77 13.84 -22.85
C ASP A 955 38.44 14.96 -22.05
N TRP A 956 39.77 14.94 -22.00
CA TRP A 956 40.59 15.91 -21.27
C TRP A 956 41.83 16.34 -22.06
N VAL A 957 42.43 17.48 -21.68
CA VAL A 957 43.65 18.05 -22.31
C VAL A 957 44.77 18.27 -21.30
N GLY A 958 46.03 18.35 -21.75
CA GLY A 958 47.20 18.54 -20.90
C GLY A 958 47.94 17.23 -20.63
N LYS A 959 48.41 17.00 -19.40
CA LYS A 959 49.35 15.91 -19.06
C LYS A 959 48.66 14.62 -18.61
N SER A 960 49.15 13.50 -19.10
CA SER A 960 48.71 12.14 -18.70
C SER A 960 49.12 11.79 -17.27
N SER A 961 48.29 11.00 -16.59
CA SER A 961 48.57 10.48 -15.26
C SER A 961 49.57 9.34 -15.29
N GLU A 962 50.38 9.21 -14.24
CA GLU A 962 51.20 8.01 -13.98
C GLU A 962 50.32 6.81 -13.55
N PHE A 963 49.08 7.06 -13.12
CA PHE A 963 48.15 6.01 -12.72
C PHE A 963 47.66 5.19 -13.93
N ASN A 964 47.29 5.90 -15.00
CA ASN A 964 46.99 5.36 -16.32
C ASN A 964 47.08 6.50 -17.35
N SER A 965 47.69 6.28 -18.51
CA SER A 965 47.93 7.35 -19.50
C SER A 965 46.66 7.93 -20.11
N CYS A 966 45.54 7.18 -20.12
CA CYS A 966 44.24 7.66 -20.57
C CYS A 966 43.52 8.55 -19.56
N LEU A 967 44.03 8.68 -18.33
CA LEU A 967 43.50 9.57 -17.29
C LEU A 967 44.39 10.82 -17.16
N PRO A 968 43.84 11.99 -16.82
CA PRO A 968 44.63 13.20 -16.65
C PRO A 968 45.40 13.18 -15.32
N ALA A 969 46.55 13.84 -15.30
CA ALA A 969 47.33 14.02 -14.07
C ALA A 969 46.64 14.96 -13.06
N GLU A 970 45.84 15.93 -13.55
CA GLU A 970 45.17 16.93 -12.72
C GLU A 970 43.72 17.16 -13.18
N ILE A 971 42.86 17.59 -12.26
CA ILE A 971 41.45 17.87 -12.56
C ILE A 971 41.26 19.09 -13.49
N THR A 972 42.23 19.99 -13.52
CA THR A 972 42.24 21.20 -14.37
C THR A 972 42.20 20.86 -15.86
N SER A 973 42.61 19.65 -16.23
CA SER A 973 42.50 19.09 -17.59
C SER A 973 41.07 19.03 -18.14
N TYR A 974 40.04 19.16 -17.29
CA TYR A 974 38.62 19.20 -17.67
C TYR A 974 38.03 20.61 -17.79
N GLN A 975 38.85 21.67 -17.66
CA GLN A 975 38.36 23.07 -17.63
C GLN A 975 37.63 23.49 -18.91
N ALA A 976 38.08 23.00 -20.07
CA ALA A 976 37.40 23.25 -21.33
C ALA A 976 35.98 22.66 -21.30
N PRO A 977 34.99 23.33 -21.92
CA PRO A 977 33.65 22.74 -22.07
C PRO A 977 33.73 21.42 -22.85
N PRO A 978 32.82 20.46 -22.56
CA PRO A 978 32.76 19.20 -23.30
C PRO A 978 32.55 19.48 -24.79
N TRP A 979 33.29 18.79 -25.66
CA TRP A 979 33.08 18.96 -27.09
C TRP A 979 31.83 18.17 -27.54
N SER A 980 30.75 18.86 -27.92
CA SER A 980 29.56 18.28 -28.52
C SER A 980 29.30 18.81 -29.95
N PRO A 981 29.45 18.00 -31.00
CA PRO A 981 28.97 18.38 -32.33
C PRO A 981 27.44 18.41 -32.32
N SER A 982 26.84 19.59 -32.14
CA SER A 982 25.39 19.76 -32.21
C SER A 982 24.93 19.58 -33.67
N LEU A 983 24.05 18.60 -33.90
CA LEU A 983 23.27 18.48 -35.12
C LEU A 983 21.80 18.60 -34.75
N SER A 984 21.04 19.36 -35.54
CA SER A 984 19.59 19.29 -35.45
C SER A 984 19.10 17.92 -35.93
N GLU A 985 18.01 17.41 -35.36
CA GLU A 985 17.39 16.17 -35.88
C GLU A 985 17.00 16.30 -37.35
N ASP A 986 16.63 17.51 -37.77
CA ASP A 986 16.29 17.80 -39.17
C ASP A 986 17.49 17.57 -40.10
N ASP A 987 18.70 17.97 -39.69
CA ASP A 987 19.94 17.72 -40.46
C ASP A 987 20.31 16.23 -40.49
N ILE A 988 20.10 15.51 -39.39
CA ILE A 988 20.33 14.07 -39.30
C ILE A 988 19.34 13.35 -40.23
N GLN A 989 18.06 13.71 -40.16
CA GLN A 989 17.01 13.09 -40.96
C GLN A 989 17.21 13.36 -42.44
N THR A 990 17.62 14.58 -42.82
CA THR A 990 17.97 14.92 -44.21
C THR A 990 19.15 14.07 -44.71
N SER A 991 20.18 13.89 -43.88
CA SER A 991 21.34 13.05 -44.21
C SER A 991 20.95 11.57 -44.34
N VAL A 992 20.11 11.05 -43.46
CA VAL A 992 19.59 9.67 -43.51
C VAL A 992 18.78 9.43 -44.77
N SER A 993 17.91 10.38 -45.16
CA SER A 993 17.12 10.30 -46.39
C SER A 993 17.99 10.25 -47.66
N SER A 994 19.20 10.81 -47.63
CA SER A 994 20.14 10.75 -48.75
C SER A 994 20.94 9.44 -48.86
N LEU A 995 20.89 8.58 -47.82
CA LEU A 995 21.70 7.36 -47.70
C LEU A 995 20.87 6.06 -47.86
N GLN A 996 19.77 6.10 -48.62
CA GLN A 996 18.85 4.95 -48.80
C GLN A 996 19.34 3.87 -49.79
N ASP A 997 20.59 3.93 -50.24
CA ASP A 997 21.19 2.89 -51.07
C ASP A 997 21.28 1.55 -50.30
N ALA A 998 20.85 0.45 -50.92
CA ALA A 998 20.75 -0.85 -50.28
C ALA A 998 22.10 -1.36 -49.73
N VAL A 999 23.21 -1.05 -50.39
CA VAL A 999 24.56 -1.46 -49.96
C VAL A 999 24.97 -0.67 -48.70
N VAL A 1000 24.71 0.64 -48.68
CA VAL A 1000 25.00 1.51 -47.53
C VAL A 1000 24.19 1.10 -46.30
N VAL A 1001 22.94 0.71 -46.51
CA VAL A 1001 22.03 0.25 -45.47
C VAL A 1001 22.48 -1.07 -44.84
N GLU A 1002 22.85 -2.07 -45.64
CA GLU A 1002 23.41 -3.33 -45.13
C GLU A 1002 24.73 -3.11 -44.39
N MET A 1003 25.58 -2.21 -44.90
CA MET A 1003 26.82 -1.82 -44.24
C MET A 1003 26.58 -1.19 -42.87
N ALA A 1004 25.66 -0.23 -42.78
CA ALA A 1004 25.30 0.42 -41.52
C ALA A 1004 24.77 -0.59 -40.50
N LEU A 1005 23.95 -1.56 -40.92
CA LEU A 1005 23.44 -2.63 -40.07
C LEU A 1005 24.54 -3.60 -39.59
N GLY A 1006 25.52 -3.90 -40.43
CA GLY A 1006 26.69 -4.70 -40.07
C GLY A 1006 27.46 -4.04 -38.92
N LEU A 1007 27.82 -2.76 -39.11
CA LEU A 1007 28.56 -1.99 -38.13
C LEU A 1007 27.76 -1.76 -36.83
N TYR A 1008 26.45 -1.50 -36.94
CA TYR A 1008 25.55 -1.36 -35.79
C TYR A 1008 25.54 -2.62 -34.92
N ARG A 1009 25.49 -3.82 -35.54
CA ARG A 1009 25.56 -5.10 -34.82
C ARG A 1009 26.92 -5.34 -34.18
N GLU A 1010 28.00 -5.05 -34.90
CA GLU A 1010 29.37 -5.22 -34.40
C GLU A 1010 29.63 -4.34 -33.17
N LEU A 1011 29.32 -3.04 -33.26
CA LEU A 1011 29.46 -2.09 -32.16
C LEU A 1011 28.50 -2.38 -31.00
N GLY A 1012 27.30 -2.87 -31.29
CA GLY A 1012 26.32 -3.32 -30.28
C GLY A 1012 26.76 -4.55 -29.48
N SER A 1013 27.67 -5.36 -30.00
CA SER A 1013 28.20 -6.55 -29.34
C SER A 1013 29.37 -6.28 -28.38
N LEU A 1014 29.96 -5.08 -28.44
CA LEU A 1014 31.11 -4.71 -27.63
C LEU A 1014 30.71 -4.47 -26.17
N ARG A 1015 31.59 -4.88 -25.25
CA ARG A 1015 31.48 -4.55 -23.83
C ARG A 1015 31.75 -3.06 -23.61
N ALA A 1016 31.24 -2.48 -22.51
CA ALA A 1016 31.58 -1.12 -22.12
C ALA A 1016 33.06 -0.97 -21.74
N ALA A 1017 33.60 0.25 -21.80
CA ALA A 1017 34.94 0.55 -21.34
C ALA A 1017 35.08 0.21 -19.85
N ARG A 1018 36.17 -0.47 -19.47
CA ARG A 1018 36.39 -0.91 -18.09
C ARG A 1018 37.85 -0.89 -17.71
N PHE A 1019 38.11 -0.70 -16.43
CA PHE A 1019 39.44 -0.86 -15.88
C PHE A 1019 39.61 -2.23 -15.20
N ALA A 1020 40.79 -2.83 -15.37
CA ALA A 1020 41.23 -3.99 -14.62
C ALA A 1020 42.71 -3.78 -14.23
N HIS A 1021 43.03 -3.86 -12.94
CA HIS A 1021 44.41 -3.69 -12.44
C HIS A 1021 45.12 -2.40 -12.96
N ARG A 1022 44.41 -1.25 -12.94
CA ARG A 1022 44.84 0.06 -13.51
C ARG A 1022 45.06 0.10 -15.03
N ARG A 1023 44.72 -0.97 -15.75
CA ARG A 1023 44.73 -1.00 -17.22
C ARG A 1023 43.33 -0.74 -17.75
N LEU A 1024 43.22 0.14 -18.75
CA LEU A 1024 41.96 0.47 -19.39
C LEU A 1024 41.75 -0.45 -20.59
N HIS A 1025 40.66 -1.21 -20.59
CA HIS A 1025 40.16 -1.89 -21.78
C HIS A 1025 39.17 -0.95 -22.46
N LEU A 1026 39.58 -0.35 -23.56
CA LEU A 1026 38.82 0.64 -24.32
C LEU A 1026 38.34 0.05 -25.64
N PRO A 1027 37.04 -0.26 -25.78
CA PRO A 1027 36.43 -0.47 -27.09
C PRO A 1027 36.46 0.84 -27.87
N CYS A 1028 36.95 0.80 -29.10
CA CYS A 1028 37.12 1.97 -29.95
C CYS A 1028 37.13 1.60 -31.42
N ILE A 1029 36.90 2.61 -32.26
CA ILE A 1029 37.21 2.55 -33.69
C ILE A 1029 38.62 3.12 -33.86
N ALA A 1030 39.55 2.30 -34.36
CA ALA A 1030 40.94 2.66 -34.53
C ALA A 1030 41.27 3.06 -35.97
N PHE A 1031 42.07 4.10 -36.14
CA PHE A 1031 42.57 4.62 -37.41
C PHE A 1031 44.09 4.60 -37.38
N LEU A 1032 44.71 3.81 -38.27
CA LEU A 1032 46.16 3.71 -38.34
C LEU A 1032 46.76 5.04 -38.81
N VAL A 1033 47.73 5.56 -38.05
CA VAL A 1033 48.50 6.75 -38.46
C VAL A 1033 49.53 6.33 -39.51
N THR A 1034 49.46 6.94 -40.69
CA THR A 1034 50.33 6.63 -41.84
C THR A 1034 51.51 7.59 -41.96
N GLY A 1035 51.42 8.78 -41.37
CA GLY A 1035 52.50 9.77 -41.37
C GLY A 1035 52.40 10.76 -40.22
N VAL A 1036 53.55 11.10 -39.65
CA VAL A 1036 53.72 12.13 -38.62
C VAL A 1036 54.90 12.99 -39.06
N THR A 1037 54.63 14.26 -39.35
CA THR A 1037 55.65 15.23 -39.76
C THR A 1037 55.65 16.42 -38.80
N GLU A 1038 56.81 16.72 -38.22
CA GLU A 1038 56.97 17.91 -37.38
C GLU A 1038 56.87 19.17 -38.25
N LYS A 1039 56.11 20.18 -37.82
CA LYS A 1039 56.03 21.48 -38.49
C LYS A 1039 57.05 22.46 -37.89
N PRO A 1040 58.21 22.69 -38.53
CA PRO A 1040 59.18 23.66 -38.03
C PRO A 1040 58.59 25.08 -38.06
N GLY A 1041 58.62 25.79 -36.92
CA GLY A 1041 58.22 27.20 -36.81
C GLY A 1041 56.93 27.49 -36.02
N GLN A 1042 56.16 26.48 -35.62
CA GLN A 1042 54.98 26.63 -34.74
C GLN A 1042 55.20 26.12 -33.31
N ASN A 1043 56.42 25.69 -32.97
CA ASN A 1043 56.76 25.17 -31.66
C ASN A 1043 56.76 26.30 -30.61
N GLN A 1044 55.86 26.22 -29.62
CA GLN A 1044 55.81 27.13 -28.48
C GLN A 1044 56.42 26.44 -27.25
N GLY A 1045 57.58 26.90 -26.80
CA GLY A 1045 58.25 26.39 -25.61
C GLY A 1045 58.63 24.90 -25.72
N ALA A 1046 58.14 24.08 -24.79
CA ALA A 1046 58.43 22.63 -24.70
C ALA A 1046 57.46 21.75 -25.52
N SER A 1047 56.52 22.35 -26.27
CA SER A 1047 55.52 21.64 -27.07
C SER A 1047 55.90 21.62 -28.56
N PHE A 1048 55.69 20.49 -29.22
CA PHE A 1048 55.94 20.26 -30.64
C PHE A 1048 54.61 20.14 -31.39
N THR A 1049 54.51 20.80 -32.55
CA THR A 1049 53.32 20.68 -33.42
C THR A 1049 53.60 19.72 -34.57
N TYR A 1050 52.80 18.66 -34.64
CA TYR A 1050 52.88 17.64 -35.69
C TYR A 1050 51.69 17.72 -36.63
N GLN A 1051 51.94 17.53 -37.93
CA GLN A 1051 50.92 17.13 -38.89
C GLN A 1051 50.81 15.61 -38.84
N VAL A 1052 49.61 15.11 -38.56
CA VAL A 1052 49.30 13.69 -38.43
C VAL A 1052 48.34 13.29 -39.54
N ASN A 1053 48.77 12.34 -40.36
CA ASN A 1053 47.98 11.72 -41.42
C ASN A 1053 47.55 10.33 -40.94
N ALA A 1054 46.25 10.07 -40.92
CA ALA A 1054 45.70 8.77 -40.58
C ALA A 1054 44.82 8.25 -41.71
N GLN A 1055 44.75 6.93 -41.85
CA GLN A 1055 43.97 6.27 -42.89
C GLN A 1055 42.49 6.67 -42.77
N GLY A 1056 41.92 7.15 -43.87
CA GLY A 1056 40.52 7.59 -43.99
C GLY A 1056 40.09 8.81 -43.16
N LEU A 1057 41.02 9.49 -42.47
CA LEU A 1057 40.75 10.74 -41.77
C LEU A 1057 41.35 11.95 -42.50
N HIS A 1058 40.74 13.12 -42.35
CA HIS A 1058 41.35 14.39 -42.77
C HIS A 1058 42.66 14.63 -42.01
N ASP A 1059 43.58 15.39 -42.61
CA ASP A 1059 44.87 15.64 -41.99
C ASP A 1059 44.71 16.53 -40.76
N LEU A 1060 45.40 16.18 -39.68
CA LEU A 1060 45.20 16.78 -38.36
C LEU A 1060 46.48 17.45 -37.88
N SER A 1061 46.34 18.52 -37.11
CA SER A 1061 47.47 19.13 -36.41
C SER A 1061 47.33 18.89 -34.91
N ILE A 1062 48.33 18.24 -34.31
CA ILE A 1062 48.35 17.87 -32.90
C ILE A 1062 49.55 18.55 -32.25
N THR A 1063 49.32 19.18 -31.10
CA THR A 1063 50.39 19.81 -30.30
C THR A 1063 50.55 19.04 -29.00
N THR A 1064 51.78 18.60 -28.73
CA THR A 1064 52.11 17.74 -27.60
C THR A 1064 53.52 18.01 -27.08
N GLU A 1065 53.74 17.83 -25.78
CA GLU A 1065 55.08 17.81 -25.17
C GLU A 1065 55.87 16.52 -25.52
N ASP A 1066 55.16 15.45 -25.93
CA ASP A 1066 55.78 14.17 -26.27
C ASP A 1066 56.36 14.19 -27.69
N ARG A 1067 57.64 13.81 -27.84
CA ARG A 1067 58.22 13.68 -29.18
C ARG A 1067 57.67 12.47 -29.92
N LEU A 1068 57.06 12.71 -31.08
CA LEU A 1068 56.50 11.67 -31.94
C LEU A 1068 57.52 11.28 -33.03
N THR A 1069 57.91 10.00 -33.07
CA THR A 1069 58.84 9.46 -34.09
C THR A 1069 58.23 8.26 -34.80
N GLN A 1070 58.01 8.34 -36.12
CA GLN A 1070 57.42 7.28 -36.96
C GLN A 1070 58.44 6.69 -37.98
N PHE A 1071 58.31 5.41 -38.37
CA PHE A 1071 59.25 4.63 -39.20
C PHE A 1071 58.57 4.02 -40.46
N TRP A 1072 59.15 4.11 -41.68
CA TRP A 1072 59.37 2.99 -42.65
C TRP A 1072 59.85 3.41 -44.07
N PRO A 1073 60.67 2.60 -44.80
CA PRO A 1073 60.28 1.32 -45.44
C PRO A 1073 61.36 0.21 -45.41
N GLY A 1074 61.14 -0.90 -44.70
CA GLY A 1074 62.04 -2.10 -44.72
C GLY A 1074 62.26 -2.90 -43.41
N ARG A 1075 62.01 -2.28 -42.23
CA ARG A 1075 62.21 -2.73 -40.82
C ARG A 1075 63.69 -2.92 -40.43
N PRO A 1076 64.14 -2.50 -39.21
CA PRO A 1076 63.45 -2.81 -37.94
C PRO A 1076 63.38 -1.70 -36.86
N ALA A 1077 62.22 -1.70 -36.19
CA ALA A 1077 61.90 -1.21 -34.83
C ALA A 1077 61.84 0.31 -34.53
N LEU A 1078 60.67 0.93 -34.73
CA LEU A 1078 60.18 2.11 -33.98
C LEU A 1078 58.63 2.26 -34.07
N GLN A 1079 58.08 3.13 -33.22
CA GLN A 1079 56.74 3.10 -32.59
C GLN A 1079 55.53 3.29 -33.55
N THR A 1080 54.49 2.47 -33.41
CA THR A 1080 53.21 2.57 -34.17
C THR A 1080 52.23 3.50 -33.46
N PHE A 1081 51.50 4.35 -34.20
CA PHE A 1081 50.48 5.24 -33.66
C PHE A 1081 49.08 4.96 -34.23
N TYR A 1082 48.06 5.15 -33.39
CA TYR A 1082 46.65 5.06 -33.75
C TYR A 1082 45.90 6.29 -33.28
N LEU A 1083 45.05 6.83 -34.14
CA LEU A 1083 43.98 7.75 -33.76
C LEU A 1083 42.76 6.90 -33.44
N VAL A 1084 42.19 7.02 -32.25
CA VAL A 1084 41.05 6.20 -31.84
C VAL A 1084 39.85 7.04 -31.47
N ARG A 1085 38.66 6.59 -31.86
CA ARG A 1085 37.37 7.09 -31.38
C ARG A 1085 36.88 6.15 -30.27
N PRO A 1086 36.90 6.58 -28.99
CA PRO A 1086 36.29 5.82 -27.90
C PRO A 1086 34.83 5.47 -28.24
N TRP A 1087 34.46 4.22 -28.04
CA TRP A 1087 33.09 3.77 -28.27
C TRP A 1087 32.23 4.08 -27.04
N ASN A 1088 31.18 4.90 -27.23
CA ASN A 1088 30.14 5.12 -26.23
C ASN A 1088 28.87 4.38 -26.64
N ARG A 1089 28.39 3.47 -25.79
CA ARG A 1089 27.18 2.68 -26.04
C ARG A 1089 25.91 3.53 -26.07
N ASP A 1090 25.89 4.66 -25.37
CA ASP A 1090 24.77 5.60 -25.34
C ASP A 1090 24.44 6.16 -26.75
N LEU A 1091 25.38 6.08 -27.70
CA LEU A 1091 25.17 6.50 -29.08
C LEU A 1091 24.27 5.54 -29.89
N LEU A 1092 23.98 4.33 -29.38
CA LEU A 1092 23.04 3.36 -29.97
C LEU A 1092 21.58 3.66 -29.63
N GLU A 1093 21.33 4.37 -28.53
CA GLU A 1093 19.98 4.73 -28.10
C GLU A 1093 19.53 6.02 -28.82
N LEU A 1094 18.25 6.08 -29.21
CA LEU A 1094 17.65 7.32 -29.70
C LEU A 1094 17.60 8.30 -28.52
N PRO A 1095 17.89 9.60 -28.72
CA PRO A 1095 17.66 10.58 -27.67
C PRO A 1095 16.17 10.54 -27.30
N ASP A 1096 15.84 10.31 -26.02
CA ASP A 1096 14.47 10.50 -25.52
C ASP A 1096 14.11 11.99 -25.66
N PHE A 1097 13.34 12.35 -26.68
CA PHE A 1097 12.98 13.73 -27.01
C PHE A 1097 11.93 14.36 -26.07
N THR A 1098 11.74 13.83 -24.87
CA THR A 1098 11.02 14.56 -23.80
C THR A 1098 11.91 15.60 -23.09
N LYS A 1099 13.19 15.71 -23.44
CA LYS A 1099 14.11 16.71 -22.87
C LYS A 1099 14.84 17.52 -23.93
N LEU A 1100 14.12 18.43 -24.59
CA LEU A 1100 14.75 19.58 -25.24
C LEU A 1100 15.39 20.50 -24.17
N PRO A 1101 16.65 20.95 -24.34
CA PRO A 1101 17.16 22.09 -23.60
C PRO A 1101 16.63 23.36 -24.28
N GLY A 1102 15.55 23.96 -23.74
CA GLY A 1102 15.13 25.28 -24.23
C GLY A 1102 13.69 25.73 -23.99
N HIS A 1103 12.75 24.84 -23.68
CA HIS A 1103 11.36 25.26 -23.42
C HIS A 1103 10.99 25.11 -21.94
N ALA A 1104 10.55 26.23 -21.35
CA ALA A 1104 10.05 26.32 -20.00
C ALA A 1104 8.72 25.56 -19.89
N GLU A 1105 8.72 24.46 -19.15
CA GLU A 1105 7.48 24.00 -18.53
C GLU A 1105 7.25 24.80 -17.24
N PRO A 1106 6.00 25.22 -16.97
CA PRO A 1106 5.67 25.96 -15.77
C PRO A 1106 5.88 25.08 -14.52
N PRO A 1107 6.19 25.67 -13.35
CA PRO A 1107 6.39 24.90 -12.13
C PRO A 1107 5.11 24.14 -11.79
N PRO A 1108 5.17 22.84 -11.40
CA PRO A 1108 4.01 22.14 -10.90
C PRO A 1108 3.58 22.82 -9.59
N SER A 1109 2.30 23.18 -9.53
CA SER A 1109 1.63 23.69 -8.34
C SER A 1109 1.85 22.72 -7.17
N LEU A 1110 2.16 23.30 -6.01
CA LEU A 1110 2.26 22.64 -4.71
C LEU A 1110 1.01 21.79 -4.43
N ASP A 1111 1.14 20.48 -4.57
CA ASP A 1111 0.29 19.51 -3.88
C ASP A 1111 1.18 18.62 -3.01
N ILE A 1112 1.00 18.79 -1.70
CA ILE A 1112 1.76 18.14 -0.64
C ILE A 1112 1.06 16.82 -0.32
N SER A 1113 1.33 15.77 -1.09
CA SER A 1113 1.11 14.38 -0.68
C SER A 1113 1.67 13.43 -1.73
N GLN A 1114 2.93 13.00 -1.56
CA GLN A 1114 3.42 11.70 -2.05
C GLN A 1114 4.78 11.39 -1.41
N SER A 1115 4.76 10.39 -0.54
CA SER A 1115 5.85 9.74 0.20
C SER A 1115 6.90 9.15 -0.76
N MET A 1116 8.20 9.35 -0.57
CA MET A 1116 9.09 8.64 0.38
C MET A 1116 9.21 7.12 0.16
N GLU A 1117 9.28 6.64 -1.08
CA GLU A 1117 9.77 5.28 -1.39
C GLU A 1117 10.69 5.27 -2.61
N GLU A 1118 11.92 5.80 -2.49
CA GLU A 1118 12.96 5.54 -3.49
C GLU A 1118 14.38 5.77 -2.94
N TYR A 1119 14.68 5.26 -1.75
CA TYR A 1119 16.04 5.31 -1.18
C TYR A 1119 16.33 4.08 -0.35
N CYS A 1120 16.53 2.93 -1.01
CA CYS A 1120 17.24 1.76 -0.46
C CYS A 1120 17.51 0.75 -1.59
N THR A 1121 18.33 1.13 -2.57
CA THR A 1121 18.97 0.17 -3.47
C THR A 1121 20.46 0.46 -3.51
N SER A 1122 21.24 -0.49 -3.00
CA SER A 1122 22.68 -0.56 -3.23
C SER A 1122 22.95 -0.52 -4.75
N PRO A 1123 24.04 0.09 -5.22
CA PRO A 1123 24.41 -0.02 -6.62
C PRO A 1123 24.70 -1.50 -6.92
N GLY A 1124 23.79 -2.14 -7.64
CA GLY A 1124 23.96 -3.50 -8.13
C GLY A 1124 25.14 -3.53 -9.09
N SER A 1125 26.01 -4.51 -8.90
CA SER A 1125 27.06 -4.90 -9.84
C SER A 1125 26.49 -4.96 -11.27
N PRO A 1126 27.27 -4.61 -12.31
CA PRO A 1126 26.84 -4.82 -13.68
C PRO A 1126 26.75 -6.32 -13.93
N SER A 1127 25.56 -6.90 -13.77
CA SER A 1127 25.28 -8.27 -14.14
C SER A 1127 25.18 -8.34 -15.67
N ASP A 1128 26.08 -9.11 -16.26
CA ASP A 1128 26.01 -9.65 -17.61
C ASP A 1128 24.64 -10.36 -17.81
N ASP A 1129 23.62 -9.65 -18.28
CA ASP A 1129 22.39 -10.25 -18.79
C ASP A 1129 21.76 -9.31 -19.84
N ILE A 1130 22.34 -9.31 -21.04
CA ILE A 1130 21.57 -9.00 -22.25
C ILE A 1130 21.04 -10.34 -22.75
N VAL A 1131 19.74 -10.53 -22.60
CA VAL A 1131 18.99 -11.62 -23.25
C VAL A 1131 19.31 -11.60 -24.75
N PRO A 1132 19.75 -12.71 -25.35
CA PRO A 1132 19.89 -12.78 -26.80
C PRO A 1132 18.51 -12.58 -27.42
N VAL A 1133 18.39 -11.63 -28.35
CA VAL A 1133 17.21 -11.50 -29.21
C VAL A 1133 16.92 -12.88 -29.82
N PRO A 1134 15.72 -13.47 -29.67
CA PRO A 1134 15.42 -14.77 -30.26
C PRO A 1134 15.43 -14.65 -31.78
N LEU A 1135 16.37 -15.33 -32.44
CA LEU A 1135 16.31 -15.62 -33.87
C LEU A 1135 15.22 -16.68 -34.09
N GLY A 1136 13.99 -16.22 -34.34
CA GLY A 1136 12.85 -17.11 -34.56
C GLY A 1136 11.65 -16.37 -35.15
N GLY A 1137 11.70 -16.05 -36.44
CA GLY A 1137 10.55 -15.54 -37.19
C GLY A 1137 10.95 -15.02 -38.56
N LYS A 1138 10.67 -15.78 -39.62
CA LYS A 1138 10.64 -15.25 -40.99
C LYS A 1138 9.46 -14.25 -41.07
N GLY A 1139 9.75 -12.96 -40.96
CA GLY A 1139 8.78 -11.88 -41.14
C GLY A 1139 9.48 -10.52 -41.04
N THR A 1140 9.57 -9.82 -42.18
CA THR A 1140 10.00 -8.42 -42.38
C THR A 1140 11.04 -7.85 -41.40
N LEU A 1141 12.31 -7.85 -41.83
CA LEU A 1141 13.39 -7.13 -41.15
C LEU A 1141 13.01 -5.64 -40.98
N ASP A 1142 13.05 -5.18 -39.75
CA ASP A 1142 12.33 -4.04 -39.19
C ASP A 1142 12.81 -2.66 -39.71
N SER A 1143 11.92 -1.82 -40.26
CA SER A 1143 12.24 -0.46 -40.77
C SER A 1143 12.94 0.42 -39.72
N GLU A 1144 12.64 0.19 -38.44
CA GLU A 1144 13.22 0.93 -37.32
C GLU A 1144 14.71 0.61 -37.11
N SER A 1145 15.13 -0.64 -37.27
CA SER A 1145 16.54 -1.05 -37.15
C SER A 1145 17.41 -0.44 -38.26
N HIS A 1146 16.85 -0.32 -39.47
CA HIS A 1146 17.51 0.34 -40.60
C HIS A 1146 17.71 1.83 -40.32
N SER A 1147 16.67 2.50 -39.80
CA SER A 1147 16.74 3.92 -39.40
C SER A 1147 17.78 4.17 -38.31
N ARG A 1148 17.81 3.36 -37.24
CA ARG A 1148 18.79 3.46 -36.16
C ARG A 1148 20.23 3.26 -36.66
N ALA A 1149 20.45 2.27 -37.52
CA ALA A 1149 21.75 2.00 -38.11
C ALA A 1149 22.25 3.15 -38.99
N LEU A 1150 21.40 3.70 -39.87
CA LEU A 1150 21.75 4.85 -40.71
C LEU A 1150 22.03 6.11 -39.89
N ARG A 1151 21.25 6.36 -38.83
CA ARG A 1151 21.49 7.48 -37.90
C ARG A 1151 22.85 7.37 -37.20
N LEU A 1152 23.21 6.18 -36.72
CA LEU A 1152 24.54 5.92 -36.18
C LEU A 1152 25.63 6.17 -37.24
N PHE A 1153 25.41 5.69 -38.46
CA PHE A 1153 26.34 5.86 -39.57
C PHE A 1153 26.61 7.34 -39.90
N VAL A 1154 25.56 8.17 -39.94
CA VAL A 1154 25.67 9.63 -40.09
C VAL A 1154 26.47 10.25 -38.94
N ARG A 1155 26.22 9.85 -37.68
CA ARG A 1155 26.97 10.31 -36.51
C ARG A 1155 28.45 9.89 -36.53
N LEU A 1156 28.78 8.78 -37.18
CA LEU A 1156 30.16 8.32 -37.32
C LEU A 1156 30.97 9.15 -38.32
N GLY A 1157 30.34 9.67 -39.38
CA GLY A 1157 31.00 10.51 -40.40
C GLY A 1157 31.29 11.96 -39.95
N ARG A 1158 30.77 12.39 -38.81
CA ARG A 1158 30.94 13.76 -38.29
C ARG A 1158 32.24 13.93 -37.51
N PRO A 1159 32.75 15.16 -37.34
CA PRO A 1159 33.89 15.43 -36.48
C PRO A 1159 33.67 14.87 -35.07
N PHE A 1160 34.69 14.23 -34.50
CA PHE A 1160 34.63 13.58 -33.19
C PHE A 1160 35.89 13.84 -32.36
N SER A 1161 35.77 13.82 -31.03
CA SER A 1161 36.93 13.85 -30.12
C SER A 1161 37.67 12.51 -30.21
N ALA A 1162 38.96 12.57 -30.52
CA ALA A 1162 39.81 11.42 -30.76
C ALA A 1162 40.98 11.36 -29.76
N LEU A 1163 41.48 10.16 -29.50
CA LEU A 1163 42.67 9.93 -28.69
C LEU A 1163 43.83 9.47 -29.58
N LEU A 1164 45.01 10.05 -29.40
CA LEU A 1164 46.23 9.57 -30.04
C LEU A 1164 46.91 8.54 -29.12
N LEU A 1165 47.05 7.30 -29.59
CA LEU A 1165 47.65 6.19 -28.85
C LEU A 1165 48.95 5.73 -29.53
N ALA A 1166 49.97 5.49 -28.73
CA ALA A 1166 51.25 4.94 -29.15
C ALA A 1166 51.39 3.48 -28.67
N GLN A 1167 51.60 2.55 -29.59
CA GLN A 1167 51.81 1.14 -29.29
C GLN A 1167 53.20 0.93 -28.69
N GLN A 1168 53.27 0.28 -27.52
CA GLN A 1168 54.50 -0.04 -26.81
C GLN A 1168 55.09 -1.37 -27.32
N ARG A 1169 56.36 -1.64 -26.99
CA ARG A 1169 57.05 -2.88 -27.36
C ARG A 1169 56.37 -4.16 -26.83
N GLY A 1170 55.67 -4.05 -25.69
CA GLY A 1170 54.90 -5.15 -25.08
C GLY A 1170 53.53 -5.40 -25.72
N GLY A 1171 53.15 -4.62 -26.74
CA GLY A 1171 51.85 -4.71 -27.40
C GLY A 1171 50.75 -3.85 -26.75
N GLU A 1172 50.98 -3.34 -25.54
CA GLU A 1172 50.06 -2.40 -24.88
C GLU A 1172 50.11 -1.00 -25.50
N TYR A 1173 49.08 -0.19 -25.25
CA TYR A 1173 48.99 1.17 -25.77
C TYR A 1173 49.21 2.20 -24.66
N LYS A 1174 49.73 3.37 -25.03
CA LYS A 1174 49.84 4.53 -24.14
C LYS A 1174 49.25 5.75 -24.85
N ARG A 1175 48.40 6.53 -24.17
CA ARG A 1175 47.89 7.78 -24.71
C ARG A 1175 48.99 8.84 -24.75
N VAL A 1176 49.13 9.46 -25.91
CA VAL A 1176 49.92 10.68 -26.11
C VAL A 1176 49.08 11.86 -25.63
N ALA A 1177 49.62 12.62 -24.69
CA ALA A 1177 48.97 13.81 -24.16
C ALA A 1177 48.91 14.91 -25.23
N SER A 1178 47.87 15.74 -25.23
CA SER A 1178 47.72 16.85 -26.18
C SER A 1178 47.27 18.09 -25.44
N ASP A 1179 47.80 19.26 -25.81
CA ASP A 1179 47.47 20.54 -25.19
C ASP A 1179 46.07 21.05 -25.60
N ARG A 1180 45.50 20.46 -26.67
CA ARG A 1180 44.16 20.78 -27.18
C ARG A 1180 43.38 19.50 -27.48
N VAL A 1181 42.06 19.62 -27.51
CA VAL A 1181 41.17 18.52 -27.93
C VAL A 1181 41.51 18.14 -29.37
N ILE A 1182 41.76 16.85 -29.61
CA ILE A 1182 42.04 16.33 -30.95
C ILE A 1182 40.68 16.05 -31.61
N VAL A 1183 40.34 16.81 -32.64
CA VAL A 1183 39.07 16.66 -33.36
C VAL A 1183 39.34 16.03 -34.72
N ALA A 1184 38.99 14.77 -34.89
CA ALA A 1184 39.17 14.03 -36.14
C ALA A 1184 37.87 14.00 -36.97
N GLN A 1185 37.99 13.94 -38.29
CA GLN A 1185 36.85 13.81 -39.20
C GLN A 1185 37.17 12.83 -40.32
N VAL A 1186 36.20 11.99 -40.68
CA VAL A 1186 36.32 11.01 -41.77
C VAL A 1186 36.29 11.72 -43.12
N LYS A 1187 37.18 11.34 -44.04
CA LYS A 1187 37.30 11.95 -45.40
C LYS A 1187 36.09 11.68 -46.29
N ASP A 1188 35.63 10.43 -46.31
CA ASP A 1188 34.49 9.99 -47.10
C ASP A 1188 33.72 8.88 -46.37
N ILE A 1189 32.41 9.07 -46.23
CA ILE A 1189 31.50 8.12 -45.57
C ILE A 1189 31.41 6.80 -46.34
N ALA A 1190 31.59 6.78 -47.67
CA ALA A 1190 31.57 5.55 -48.46
C ALA A 1190 32.85 4.70 -48.29
N SER A 1191 33.98 5.33 -47.94
CA SER A 1191 35.27 4.65 -47.68
C SER A 1191 35.38 3.99 -46.30
N ILE A 1192 34.35 4.14 -45.46
CA ILE A 1192 34.31 3.67 -44.07
C ILE A 1192 34.59 2.16 -43.92
N ARG A 1193 34.23 1.34 -44.92
CA ARG A 1193 34.39 -0.12 -44.90
C ARG A 1193 35.84 -0.59 -44.83
N ASP A 1194 36.75 0.10 -45.53
CA ASP A 1194 38.16 -0.30 -45.64
C ASP A 1194 39.03 0.33 -44.53
N VAL A 1195 38.40 1.16 -43.67
CA VAL A 1195 39.08 2.03 -42.70
C VAL A 1195 38.65 1.74 -41.27
N ILE A 1196 37.41 1.32 -41.03
CA ILE A 1196 36.93 1.03 -39.67
C ILE A 1196 37.55 -0.26 -39.15
N ASP A 1197 38.43 -0.10 -38.17
CA ASP A 1197 39.06 -1.17 -37.41
C ASP A 1197 38.51 -1.13 -35.98
N VAL A 1198 37.46 -1.92 -35.72
CA VAL A 1198 36.83 -2.01 -34.40
C VAL A 1198 37.68 -2.89 -33.50
N ARG A 1199 38.23 -2.33 -32.41
CA ARG A 1199 39.09 -3.06 -31.48
C ARG A 1199 38.78 -2.72 -30.04
N THR A 1200 39.12 -3.64 -29.14
CA THR A 1200 39.28 -3.33 -27.73
C THR A 1200 40.77 -3.23 -27.43
N LEU A 1201 41.25 -2.03 -27.13
CA LEU A 1201 42.66 -1.77 -26.84
C LEU A 1201 42.90 -1.77 -25.34
N GLU A 1202 44.01 -2.38 -24.92
CA GLU A 1202 44.47 -2.34 -23.53
C GLU A 1202 45.50 -1.22 -23.38
N ILE A 1203 45.17 -0.24 -22.53
CA ILE A 1203 45.93 1.01 -22.39
C ILE A 1203 46.51 1.11 -20.98
N LEU A 1204 47.81 1.39 -20.91
CA LEU A 1204 48.61 1.53 -19.68
C LEU A 1204 48.47 2.89 -19.04
#